data_AF-W8UT38-F1
#
_entry.id   AF-W8UT38-F1
#
_cell.length_a   1.000
_cell.length_b   1.000
_cell.length_c   1.000
_cell.angle_alpha   90.00
_cell.angle_beta   90.00
_cell.angle_gamma   90.00
#
_symmetry.space_group_name_H-M   'P 1'
#
loop_
_entity.id
_entity.type
_entity.pdbx_description
1 polymer ?
#
loop_
_entity_poly.entity_id
_entity_poly.type
_entity_poly.pdbx_seq_one_letter_code
_entity_poly.pdbx_strand_id
1 'polypeptide(L)'
;MFNTDSLAWKWHIPELARQIYPWVSWLYQEYYGLAGAFLVIGLFFGLAELWAGRMRFVGLSHKERREYADRYKRDNKRPAPFSVLASLDSPGRMVRARRHVWNYAYWLTGAAGLALLGGLVVAVFIESWGETVLRPDLYANADYYLLQPANLFGIAWCAGGLAVGIVLARLLAFLLLDGHFAAADEAVNAKLNQESRRSSQRTGEMTDVRHLHFGEPVPVNALADFSSEQARQEQAVFLGKDEQGKPVLVPRDTWRKTNIQILGLPGSGKSVMATNALIRCVRDFGDAVVYFDPKGDAWAPHVFRAHCPDFTLLDLRPGKPAQLNLFRDLDQYALKNLLIAGLNLGETGDVADHYRISEQKAAKLIAEQFPQGANIQQVLAAAYALPEALKKDVKGLITRLENVADLSVLQTDSGIDVAGIINGGGCLYVIGSMDDEAVIRVQKMLFARCAQIIIARDEFREWPHVSVMLDEIKYLLSKYVLNALGTLRSRDCNLLLAHQSLGDFGQCGQDLPAEFVKTTVLDNTPIRWFYRAASLESAQWAAGQTGEIRVDVERRRASREAGNVEHISGDSFIQKEARPLFDVNTLQHLPDGFAVMTGLGVARMAFSSPLRVERREIPLQRFPVLAKTDPLAEFRPPADGGGPKADDDFAGIY
;
A
#
# COMPACT_ATOMS: atom_id res chain seq x y z
N MET A 1 0.74 -104.82 38.03
CA MET A 1 -0.44 -103.92 37.92
C MET A 1 -0.65 -103.34 39.30
N PHE A 2 -0.04 -102.23 39.72
CA PHE A 2 0.05 -100.92 39.10
C PHE A 2 1.48 -100.51 38.71
N ASN A 3 1.52 -99.59 37.75
CA ASN A 3 2.66 -99.22 36.93
C ASN A 3 3.67 -98.32 37.67
N THR A 4 4.96 -98.71 37.66
CA THR A 4 6.10 -97.93 38.16
C THR A 4 6.39 -96.67 37.33
N ASP A 5 5.70 -96.47 36.21
CA ASP A 5 5.80 -95.26 35.39
C ASP A 5 5.23 -94.00 36.07
N SER A 6 4.39 -94.10 37.12
CA SER A 6 3.78 -92.91 37.75
C SER A 6 4.72 -92.13 38.70
N LEU A 7 5.81 -92.76 39.15
CA LEU A 7 6.83 -92.12 40.01
C LEU A 7 7.87 -91.34 39.20
N ALA A 8 8.18 -91.77 37.97
CA ALA A 8 9.12 -91.07 37.10
C ALA A 8 8.64 -89.65 36.74
N TRP A 9 7.34 -89.47 36.51
CA TRP A 9 6.75 -88.16 36.21
C TRP A 9 6.81 -87.17 37.38
N LYS A 10 6.72 -87.65 38.64
CA LYS A 10 6.84 -86.80 39.84
C LYS A 10 8.24 -86.21 40.03
N TRP A 11 9.27 -86.90 39.55
CA TRP A 11 10.66 -86.46 39.64
C TRP A 11 11.14 -85.75 38.37
N HIS A 12 10.60 -86.09 37.20
CA HIS A 12 10.99 -85.43 35.95
C HIS A 12 10.39 -84.04 35.78
N ILE A 13 9.13 -83.79 36.12
CA ILE A 13 8.51 -82.47 35.87
C ILE A 13 9.25 -81.31 36.59
N PRO A 14 9.68 -81.42 37.86
CA PRO A 14 10.35 -80.32 38.56
C PRO A 14 11.80 -80.11 38.08
N GLU A 15 12.52 -81.19 37.77
CA GLU A 15 13.87 -81.11 37.19
C GLU A 15 13.82 -80.54 35.77
N LEU A 16 12.81 -80.93 34.97
CA LEU A 16 12.53 -80.38 33.66
C LEU A 16 12.12 -78.90 33.75
N ALA A 17 11.35 -78.50 34.78
CA ALA A 17 11.01 -77.10 35.02
C ALA A 17 12.23 -76.25 35.37
N ARG A 18 13.17 -76.76 36.17
CA ARG A 18 14.49 -76.13 36.42
C ARG A 18 15.36 -76.07 35.16
N GLN A 19 15.29 -77.07 34.29
CA GLN A 19 16.02 -77.08 33.02
C GLN A 19 15.40 -76.14 31.96
N ILE A 20 14.08 -75.98 31.96
CA ILE A 20 13.35 -75.10 31.03
C ILE A 20 13.38 -73.64 31.51
N TYR A 21 13.35 -73.40 32.83
CA TYR A 21 13.35 -72.07 33.43
C TYR A 21 14.43 -71.90 34.53
N PRO A 22 15.73 -72.10 34.21
CA PRO A 22 16.81 -72.11 35.21
C PRO A 22 16.99 -70.79 35.97
N TRP A 23 16.52 -69.68 35.39
CA TRP A 23 16.57 -68.34 35.97
C TRP A 23 15.43 -68.05 36.94
N VAL A 24 14.33 -68.82 36.90
CA VAL A 24 13.18 -68.65 37.80
C VAL A 24 13.60 -69.00 39.22
N SER A 25 14.30 -70.12 39.43
CA SER A 25 14.84 -70.51 40.72
C SER A 25 15.80 -69.49 41.35
N TRP A 26 16.48 -68.67 40.53
CA TRP A 26 17.36 -67.58 40.97
C TRP A 26 16.58 -66.30 41.32
N LEU A 27 15.49 -66.02 40.59
CA LEU A 27 14.62 -64.85 40.79
C LEU A 27 13.91 -64.86 42.15
N TYR A 28 13.74 -66.05 42.74
CA TYR A 28 12.89 -66.30 43.92
C TYR A 28 13.67 -66.60 45.22
N GLN A 29 15.00 -66.49 45.24
CA GLN A 29 15.80 -66.75 46.46
C GLN A 29 15.78 -65.59 47.47
N GLU A 30 15.60 -64.34 47.01
CA GLU A 30 15.58 -63.15 47.87
C GLU A 30 14.44 -62.18 47.48
N TYR A 31 13.67 -61.70 48.47
CA TYR A 31 12.55 -60.77 48.24
C TYR A 31 12.98 -59.47 47.51
N TYR A 32 14.21 -59.00 47.74
CA TYR A 32 14.76 -57.82 47.08
C TYR A 32 15.09 -58.06 45.61
N GLY A 33 15.62 -59.24 45.25
CA GLY A 33 15.90 -59.62 43.87
C GLY A 33 14.62 -59.70 43.03
N LEU A 34 13.55 -60.21 43.64
CA LEU A 34 12.22 -60.27 43.03
C LEU A 34 11.61 -58.89 42.77
N ALA A 35 11.62 -58.02 43.80
CA ALA A 35 11.15 -56.65 43.67
C ALA A 35 11.94 -55.89 42.60
N GLY A 36 13.27 -56.08 42.55
CA GLY A 36 14.15 -55.52 41.53
C GLY A 36 13.84 -56.00 40.12
N ALA A 37 13.60 -57.30 39.91
CA ALA A 37 13.23 -57.85 38.61
C ALA A 37 11.90 -57.27 38.10
N PHE A 38 10.86 -57.24 38.93
CA PHE A 38 9.56 -56.65 38.56
C PHE A 38 9.62 -55.14 38.35
N LEU A 39 10.51 -54.44 39.06
CA LEU A 39 10.82 -53.03 38.79
C LEU A 39 11.43 -52.84 37.40
N VAL A 40 12.44 -53.64 37.02
CA VAL A 40 13.07 -53.55 35.69
C VAL A 40 12.05 -53.89 34.59
N ILE A 41 11.20 -54.90 34.80
CA ILE A 41 10.12 -55.25 33.87
C ILE A 41 9.13 -54.08 33.75
N GLY A 42 8.64 -53.53 34.87
CA GLY A 42 7.73 -52.38 34.88
C GLY A 42 8.34 -51.13 34.24
N LEU A 43 9.64 -50.91 34.44
CA LEU A 43 10.39 -49.81 33.83
C LEU A 43 10.51 -49.97 32.31
N PHE A 44 10.94 -51.14 31.85
CA PHE A 44 11.16 -51.42 30.42
C PHE A 44 9.85 -51.38 29.63
N PHE A 45 8.84 -52.14 30.07
CA PHE A 45 7.54 -52.14 29.40
C PHE A 45 6.82 -50.81 29.55
N GLY A 46 6.95 -50.13 30.69
CA GLY A 46 6.40 -48.79 30.89
C GLY A 46 7.00 -47.75 29.96
N LEU A 47 8.33 -47.75 29.77
CA LEU A 47 9.01 -46.86 28.82
C LEU A 47 8.65 -47.19 27.37
N ALA A 48 8.66 -48.48 27.01
CA ALA A 48 8.30 -48.92 25.66
C ALA A 48 6.84 -48.56 25.31
N GLU A 49 5.92 -48.74 26.26
CA GLU A 49 4.52 -48.37 26.12
C GLU A 49 4.34 -46.85 25.96
N LEU A 50 4.98 -46.04 26.81
CA LEU A 50 4.92 -44.57 26.73
C LEU A 50 5.50 -44.06 25.40
N TRP A 51 6.61 -44.66 24.95
CA TRP A 51 7.28 -44.28 23.71
C TRP A 51 6.44 -44.63 22.48
N ALA A 52 6.01 -45.89 22.34
CA ALA A 52 5.12 -46.29 21.24
C ALA A 52 3.76 -45.55 21.31
N GLY A 53 3.27 -45.28 22.52
CA GLY A 53 2.02 -44.60 22.80
C GLY A 53 1.99 -43.13 22.37
N ARG A 54 3.11 -42.41 22.47
CA ARG A 54 3.28 -41.07 21.90
C ARG A 54 3.57 -41.13 20.40
N MET A 55 4.49 -41.98 19.96
CA MET A 55 4.93 -42.04 18.55
C MET A 55 3.82 -42.44 17.57
N ARG A 56 2.82 -43.22 18.00
CA ARG A 56 1.64 -43.55 17.17
C ARG A 56 0.77 -42.32 16.81
N PHE A 57 0.96 -41.20 17.49
CA PHE A 57 0.28 -39.93 17.22
C PHE A 57 1.27 -38.79 16.95
N VAL A 58 2.49 -39.09 16.53
CA VAL A 58 3.50 -38.06 16.21
C VAL A 58 2.97 -37.03 15.21
N GLY A 59 3.14 -35.74 15.51
CA GLY A 59 2.63 -34.59 14.75
C GLY A 59 1.15 -34.23 15.00
N LEU A 60 0.41 -35.02 15.80
CA LEU A 60 -0.99 -34.72 16.13
C LEU A 60 -1.14 -34.18 17.55
N SER A 61 -1.75 -32.99 17.65
CA SER A 61 -2.09 -32.39 18.94
C SER A 61 -2.92 -33.36 19.79
N HIS A 62 -2.50 -33.55 21.04
CA HIS A 62 -3.26 -34.30 22.04
C HIS A 62 -4.60 -33.63 22.36
N LYS A 63 -4.67 -32.29 22.38
CA LYS A 63 -5.93 -31.55 22.56
C LYS A 63 -6.91 -31.80 21.42
N GLU A 64 -6.47 -31.63 20.17
CA GLU A 64 -7.31 -31.85 18.98
C GLU A 64 -7.84 -33.29 18.91
N ARG A 65 -6.99 -34.28 19.22
CA ARG A 65 -7.37 -35.69 19.29
C ARG A 65 -8.47 -35.95 20.32
N ARG A 66 -8.38 -35.36 21.51
CA ARG A 66 -9.40 -35.51 22.56
C ARG A 66 -10.72 -34.88 22.15
N GLU A 67 -10.68 -33.63 21.69
CA GLU A 67 -11.88 -32.91 21.24
C GLU A 67 -12.58 -33.63 20.09
N TYR A 68 -11.82 -34.19 19.14
CA TYR A 68 -12.39 -35.01 18.07
C TYR A 68 -12.97 -36.33 18.59
N ALA A 69 -12.23 -37.06 19.45
CA ALA A 69 -12.70 -38.33 20.00
C ALA A 69 -14.02 -38.17 20.79
N ASP A 70 -14.14 -37.10 21.57
CA ASP A 70 -15.35 -36.79 22.34
C ASP A 70 -16.53 -36.43 21.42
N ARG A 71 -16.29 -35.64 20.37
CA ARG A 71 -17.31 -35.36 19.32
C ARG A 71 -17.74 -36.64 18.61
N TYR A 72 -16.78 -37.43 18.14
CA TYR A 72 -17.05 -38.69 17.44
C TYR A 72 -17.85 -39.68 18.30
N LYS A 73 -17.52 -39.78 19.60
CA LYS A 73 -18.25 -40.63 20.56
C LYS A 73 -19.66 -40.14 20.80
N ARG A 74 -19.87 -38.82 20.86
CA ARG A 74 -21.20 -38.20 21.00
C ARG A 74 -22.08 -38.50 19.80
N ASP A 75 -21.53 -38.36 18.60
CA ASP A 75 -22.29 -38.48 17.35
C ASP A 75 -22.54 -39.94 16.96
N ASN A 76 -21.57 -40.83 17.16
CA ASN A 76 -21.63 -42.21 16.69
C ASN A 76 -21.88 -43.26 17.79
N LYS A 77 -22.03 -42.83 19.06
CA LYS A 77 -22.18 -43.69 20.25
C LYS A 77 -21.09 -44.78 20.38
N ARG A 78 -19.93 -44.60 19.75
CA ARG A 78 -18.80 -45.54 19.74
C ARG A 78 -17.47 -44.79 19.74
N PRO A 79 -16.38 -45.36 20.28
CA PRO A 79 -15.07 -44.71 20.25
C PRO A 79 -14.56 -44.59 18.81
N ALA A 80 -13.79 -43.54 18.53
CA ALA A 80 -13.17 -43.33 17.23
C ALA A 80 -12.13 -44.42 16.94
N PRO A 81 -12.18 -45.09 15.77
CA PRO A 81 -11.16 -46.06 15.41
C PRO A 81 -9.81 -45.37 15.19
N PHE A 82 -8.71 -46.09 15.47
CA PHE A 82 -7.36 -45.52 15.37
C PHE A 82 -7.05 -44.98 13.97
N SER A 83 -7.54 -45.63 12.91
CA SER A 83 -7.34 -45.18 11.53
C SER A 83 -7.88 -43.77 11.29
N VAL A 84 -9.02 -43.42 11.89
CA VAL A 84 -9.62 -42.08 11.80
C VAL A 84 -8.82 -41.07 12.62
N LEU A 85 -8.41 -41.44 13.84
CA LEU A 85 -7.59 -40.57 14.69
C LEU A 85 -6.20 -40.32 14.11
N ALA A 86 -5.59 -41.32 13.47
CA ALA A 86 -4.28 -41.22 12.85
C ALA A 86 -4.31 -40.41 11.53
N SER A 87 -5.49 -40.09 11.00
CA SER A 87 -5.68 -39.34 9.76
C SER A 87 -6.37 -37.98 9.94
N LEU A 88 -6.48 -37.47 11.17
CA LEU A 88 -7.19 -36.21 11.47
C LEU A 88 -6.60 -35.01 10.71
N ASP A 89 -5.27 -34.97 10.58
CA ASP A 89 -4.47 -33.96 9.89
C ASP A 89 -4.25 -34.28 8.40
N SER A 90 -4.98 -35.26 7.84
CA SER A 90 -4.83 -35.74 6.46
C SER A 90 -3.37 -35.98 6.04
N PRO A 91 -2.60 -36.78 6.80
CA PRO A 91 -1.17 -36.87 6.63
C PRO A 91 -0.82 -37.64 5.35
N GLY A 92 0.36 -37.33 4.78
CA GLY A 92 0.94 -38.07 3.67
C GLY A 92 1.09 -39.57 3.96
N ARG A 93 1.20 -40.39 2.90
CA ARG A 93 1.20 -41.87 3.00
C ARG A 93 2.26 -42.40 3.98
N MET A 94 3.46 -41.80 3.98
CA MET A 94 4.57 -42.24 4.81
C MET A 94 4.35 -41.97 6.31
N VAL A 95 3.82 -40.78 6.65
CA VAL A 95 3.49 -40.43 8.04
C VAL A 95 2.37 -41.31 8.57
N ARG A 96 1.34 -41.56 7.74
CA ARG A 96 0.25 -42.50 8.07
C ARG A 96 0.78 -43.92 8.34
N ALA A 97 1.62 -44.45 7.45
CA ALA A 97 2.23 -45.77 7.62
C ALA A 97 3.05 -45.84 8.92
N ARG A 98 3.87 -44.83 9.21
CA ARG A 98 4.66 -44.73 10.45
C ARG A 98 3.77 -44.79 11.70
N ARG A 99 2.66 -44.03 11.72
CA ARG A 99 1.70 -44.05 12.84
C ARG A 99 1.08 -45.42 13.05
N HIS A 100 0.72 -46.13 11.98
CA HIS A 100 0.22 -47.50 12.07
C HIS A 100 1.27 -48.49 12.57
N VAL A 101 2.52 -48.40 12.10
CA VAL A 101 3.62 -49.24 12.60
C VAL A 101 3.81 -49.05 14.12
N TRP A 102 3.80 -47.81 14.60
CA TRP A 102 3.88 -47.52 16.03
C TRP A 102 2.65 -48.01 16.81
N ASN A 103 1.46 -47.99 16.22
CA ASN A 103 0.28 -48.57 16.84
C ASN A 103 0.39 -50.09 16.98
N TYR A 104 0.90 -50.79 15.96
CA TYR A 104 1.20 -52.22 16.07
C TYR A 104 2.27 -52.49 17.13
N ALA A 105 3.34 -51.69 17.17
CA ALA A 105 4.36 -51.80 18.20
C ALA A 105 3.79 -51.60 19.61
N TYR A 106 2.91 -50.62 19.82
CA TYR A 106 2.23 -50.36 21.10
C TYR A 106 1.41 -51.57 21.58
N TRP A 107 0.61 -52.16 20.68
CA TRP A 107 -0.16 -53.36 21.00
C TRP A 107 0.73 -54.57 21.24
N LEU A 108 1.81 -54.72 20.47
CA LEU A 108 2.77 -55.81 20.63
C LEU A 108 3.53 -55.70 21.96
N THR A 109 3.93 -54.49 22.38
CA THR A 109 4.58 -54.28 23.68
C THR A 109 3.64 -54.60 24.84
N GLY A 110 2.36 -54.24 24.74
CA GLY A 110 1.36 -54.60 25.75
C GLY A 110 1.10 -56.10 25.81
N ALA A 111 0.93 -56.75 24.65
CA ALA A 111 0.74 -58.21 24.56
C ALA A 111 1.96 -58.99 25.04
N ALA A 112 3.17 -58.56 24.68
CA ALA A 112 4.43 -59.16 25.14
C ALA A 112 4.60 -59.00 26.66
N GLY A 113 4.24 -57.84 27.22
CA GLY A 113 4.24 -57.62 28.67
C GLY A 113 3.27 -58.55 29.40
N LEU A 114 2.04 -58.70 28.89
CA LEU A 114 1.05 -59.63 29.45
C LEU A 114 1.48 -61.09 29.31
N ALA A 115 2.04 -61.49 28.18
CA ALA A 115 2.54 -62.84 27.95
C ALA A 115 3.71 -63.17 28.88
N LEU A 116 4.63 -62.21 29.11
CA LEU A 116 5.74 -62.36 30.03
C LEU A 116 5.25 -62.49 31.48
N LEU A 117 4.30 -61.65 31.90
CA LEU A 117 3.67 -61.76 33.23
C LEU A 117 2.94 -63.10 33.41
N GLY A 118 2.17 -63.54 32.40
CA GLY A 118 1.50 -64.83 32.42
C GLY A 118 2.48 -66.01 32.46
N GLY A 119 3.55 -65.95 31.67
CA GLY A 119 4.63 -66.95 31.67
C GLY A 119 5.36 -67.03 33.02
N LEU A 120 5.62 -65.88 33.65
CA LEU A 120 6.17 -65.82 35.00
C LEU A 120 5.23 -66.50 36.00
N VAL A 121 3.94 -66.15 36.00
CA VAL A 121 2.94 -66.76 36.92
C VAL A 121 2.87 -68.28 36.76
N VAL A 122 2.86 -68.78 35.51
CA VAL A 122 2.85 -70.22 35.22
C VAL A 122 4.14 -70.88 35.69
N ALA A 123 5.30 -70.26 35.46
CA ALA A 123 6.58 -70.78 35.93
C ALA A 123 6.61 -70.91 37.46
N VAL A 124 6.11 -69.90 38.19
CA VAL A 124 6.00 -69.95 39.66
C VAL A 124 5.07 -71.07 40.11
N PHE A 125 3.93 -71.25 39.44
CA PHE A 125 2.97 -72.29 39.79
C PHE A 125 3.57 -73.70 39.61
N ILE A 126 4.31 -73.92 38.52
CA ILE A 126 4.97 -75.19 38.24
C ILE A 126 6.07 -75.48 39.27
N GLU A 127 6.90 -74.49 39.62
CA GLU A 127 7.98 -74.66 40.60
C GLU A 127 7.42 -74.91 42.01
N SER A 128 6.39 -74.15 42.43
CA SER A 128 5.71 -74.34 43.71
C SER A 128 5.01 -75.70 43.81
N TRP A 129 4.46 -76.22 42.70
CA TRP A 129 3.85 -77.54 42.63
C TRP A 129 4.91 -78.67 42.61
N GLY A 130 6.06 -78.45 41.98
CA GLY A 130 7.16 -79.41 41.95
C GLY A 130 7.80 -79.64 43.32
N GLU A 131 8.02 -78.57 44.10
CA GLU A 131 8.59 -78.66 45.46
C GLU A 131 7.60 -79.29 46.47
N THR A 132 6.30 -79.00 46.38
CA THR A 132 5.25 -79.66 47.20
C THR A 132 5.20 -81.18 47.01
N VAL A 133 5.51 -81.67 45.79
CA VAL A 133 5.49 -83.10 45.47
C VAL A 133 6.80 -83.80 45.84
N LEU A 134 7.94 -83.10 45.79
CA LEU A 134 9.28 -83.68 46.00
C LEU A 134 9.76 -83.71 47.45
N ARG A 135 9.32 -82.79 48.31
CA ARG A 135 9.81 -82.68 49.71
C ARG A 135 8.69 -82.42 50.72
N PRO A 136 7.84 -83.42 51.01
CA PRO A 136 6.70 -83.25 51.92
C PRO A 136 7.09 -82.99 53.40
N ASP A 137 8.29 -83.38 53.84
CA ASP A 137 8.69 -83.30 55.26
C ASP A 137 9.35 -81.97 55.67
N LEU A 138 9.63 -81.06 54.72
CA LEU A 138 10.17 -79.72 54.99
C LEU A 138 9.10 -78.67 55.30
N TYR A 139 7.82 -79.05 55.33
CA TYR A 139 6.66 -78.14 55.46
C TYR A 139 6.44 -77.55 56.85
N ALA A 140 7.39 -77.68 57.79
CA ALA A 140 7.29 -77.03 59.09
C ALA A 140 7.62 -75.52 59.07
N ASN A 141 8.27 -75.00 58.02
CA ASN A 141 8.58 -73.57 57.86
C ASN A 141 8.32 -73.10 56.41
N ALA A 142 7.15 -73.40 55.85
CA ALA A 142 6.81 -73.08 54.46
C ALA A 142 6.36 -71.61 54.23
N ASP A 143 6.86 -70.63 55.00
CA ASP A 143 6.55 -69.21 54.81
C ASP A 143 7.23 -68.58 53.57
N TYR A 144 8.01 -69.36 52.82
CA TYR A 144 8.91 -68.84 51.78
C TYR A 144 8.44 -68.98 50.32
N TYR A 145 7.26 -69.56 50.04
CA TYR A 145 6.81 -69.77 48.65
C TYR A 145 5.76 -68.75 48.18
N LEU A 146 6.00 -68.14 47.02
CA LEU A 146 5.37 -66.89 46.56
C LEU A 146 3.85 -66.93 46.31
N LEU A 147 3.28 -68.12 46.08
CA LEU A 147 1.85 -68.30 45.72
C LEU A 147 1.11 -69.23 46.69
N GLN A 148 1.70 -69.55 47.85
CA GLN A 148 0.91 -70.19 48.90
C GLN A 148 -0.13 -69.19 49.44
N PRO A 149 -1.36 -69.64 49.75
CA PRO A 149 -2.39 -68.78 50.33
C PRO A 149 -1.94 -68.01 51.59
N ALA A 150 -0.93 -68.51 52.29
CA ALA A 150 -0.35 -67.91 53.50
C ALA A 150 0.71 -66.81 53.22
N ASN A 151 1.29 -66.71 52.02
CA ASN A 151 2.39 -65.79 51.71
C ASN A 151 1.93 -64.60 50.83
N LEU A 152 1.10 -63.73 51.40
CA LEU A 152 0.68 -62.46 50.79
C LEU A 152 1.85 -61.48 50.52
N PHE A 153 3.01 -61.70 51.17
CA PHE A 153 4.16 -60.80 51.12
C PHE A 153 4.88 -60.84 49.76
N GLY A 154 5.04 -62.03 49.15
CA GLY A 154 5.73 -62.16 47.86
C GLY A 154 4.99 -61.50 46.69
N ILE A 155 3.68 -61.65 46.63
CA ILE A 155 2.83 -60.98 45.63
C ILE A 155 2.88 -59.46 45.80
N ALA A 156 2.90 -58.97 47.04
CA ALA A 156 3.01 -57.54 47.33
C ALA A 156 4.34 -56.94 46.85
N TRP A 157 5.46 -57.66 46.95
CA TRP A 157 6.75 -57.22 46.41
C TRP A 157 6.81 -57.19 44.88
N CYS A 158 6.20 -58.17 44.19
CA CYS A 158 6.07 -58.13 42.73
C CYS A 158 5.21 -56.95 42.27
N ALA A 159 4.04 -56.77 42.89
CA ALA A 159 3.12 -55.69 42.56
C ALA A 159 3.73 -54.32 42.89
N GLY A 160 4.42 -54.21 44.02
CA GLY A 160 5.14 -53.01 44.45
C GLY A 160 6.30 -52.66 43.52
N GLY A 161 7.15 -53.64 43.18
CA GLY A 161 8.26 -53.46 42.23
C GLY A 161 7.76 -52.98 40.87
N LEU A 162 6.73 -53.63 40.32
CA LEU A 162 6.13 -53.25 39.04
C LEU A 162 5.51 -51.84 39.07
N ALA A 163 4.80 -51.49 40.15
CA ALA A 163 4.24 -50.15 40.32
C ALA A 163 5.34 -49.06 40.38
N VAL A 164 6.41 -49.30 41.15
CA VAL A 164 7.57 -48.38 41.21
C VAL A 164 8.25 -48.26 39.85
N GLY A 165 8.44 -49.38 39.14
CA GLY A 165 9.00 -49.38 37.78
C GLY A 165 8.20 -48.54 36.79
N ILE A 166 6.87 -48.64 36.81
CA ILE A 166 5.98 -47.84 35.95
C ILE A 166 6.03 -46.34 36.30
N VAL A 167 6.09 -46.00 37.59
CA VAL A 167 6.22 -44.60 38.03
C VAL A 167 7.57 -44.02 37.59
N LEU A 168 8.66 -44.77 37.77
CA LEU A 168 9.99 -44.38 37.29
C LEU A 168 10.03 -44.23 35.77
N ALA A 169 9.37 -45.12 35.02
CA ALA A 169 9.24 -45.00 33.57
C ALA A 169 8.57 -43.68 33.16
N ARG A 170 7.48 -43.29 33.85
CA ARG A 170 6.81 -42.00 33.58
C ARG A 170 7.69 -40.81 33.90
N LEU A 171 8.43 -40.86 35.01
CA LEU A 171 9.34 -39.79 35.41
C LEU A 171 10.53 -39.66 34.45
N LEU A 172 11.15 -40.76 34.04
CA LEU A 172 12.22 -40.77 33.04
C LEU A 172 11.72 -40.33 31.67
N ALA A 173 10.52 -40.75 31.25
CA ALA A 173 9.92 -40.28 30.01
C ALA A 173 9.70 -38.77 30.02
N PHE A 174 9.22 -38.22 31.14
CA PHE A 174 9.04 -36.78 31.32
C PHE A 174 10.39 -36.03 31.28
N LEU A 175 11.42 -36.50 31.98
CA LEU A 175 12.70 -35.80 32.06
C LEU A 175 13.58 -35.94 30.80
N LEU A 176 13.57 -37.10 30.15
CA LEU A 176 14.54 -37.44 29.10
C LEU A 176 13.92 -37.54 27.71
N LEU A 177 12.63 -37.94 27.61
CA LEU A 177 12.01 -38.23 26.31
C LEU A 177 11.13 -37.08 25.81
N ASP A 178 10.67 -36.17 26.66
CA ASP A 178 9.82 -35.05 26.24
C ASP A 178 10.47 -34.17 25.16
N GLY A 179 11.78 -33.86 25.29
CA GLY A 179 12.51 -33.13 24.25
C GLY A 179 12.63 -33.90 22.93
N HIS A 180 12.76 -35.23 22.99
CA HIS A 180 12.84 -36.07 21.79
C HIS A 180 11.48 -36.16 21.08
N PHE A 181 10.38 -36.26 21.83
CA PHE A 181 9.04 -36.22 21.28
C PHE A 181 8.73 -34.87 20.65
N ALA A 182 9.09 -33.77 21.32
CA ALA A 182 8.92 -32.41 20.79
C ALA A 182 9.62 -32.23 19.44
N ALA A 183 10.89 -32.66 19.32
CA ALA A 183 11.63 -32.60 18.06
C ALA A 183 11.01 -33.49 16.96
N ALA A 184 10.49 -34.66 17.32
CA ALA A 184 9.82 -35.55 16.38
C ALA A 184 8.48 -34.97 15.87
N ASP A 185 7.72 -34.32 16.75
CA ASP A 185 6.48 -33.62 16.42
C ASP A 185 6.74 -32.41 15.53
N GLU A 186 7.75 -31.59 15.85
CA GLU A 186 8.17 -30.44 15.04
C GLU A 186 8.58 -30.84 13.62
N ALA A 187 9.39 -31.90 13.48
CA ALA A 187 9.84 -32.39 12.18
C ALA A 187 8.66 -32.87 11.30
N VAL A 188 7.67 -33.54 11.90
CA VAL A 188 6.47 -33.98 11.18
C VAL A 188 5.60 -32.77 10.81
N ASN A 189 5.40 -31.81 11.71
CA ASN A 189 4.64 -30.59 11.45
C ASN A 189 5.26 -29.76 10.33
N ALA A 190 6.59 -29.55 10.35
CA ALA A 190 7.31 -28.82 9.32
C ALA A 190 7.13 -29.47 7.94
N LYS A 191 7.20 -30.81 7.89
CA LYS A 191 6.98 -31.58 6.66
C LYS A 191 5.54 -31.48 6.15
N LEU A 192 4.54 -31.59 7.03
CA LEU A 192 3.13 -31.44 6.66
C LEU A 192 2.84 -30.02 6.15
N ASN A 193 3.46 -29.00 6.73
CA ASN A 193 3.34 -27.62 6.26
C ASN A 193 3.96 -27.43 4.86
N GLN A 194 5.14 -28.00 4.61
CA GLN A 194 5.78 -27.96 3.29
C GLN A 194 4.99 -28.74 2.22
N GLU A 195 4.41 -29.88 2.59
CA GLU A 195 3.60 -30.71 1.69
C GLU A 195 2.19 -30.14 1.46
N SER A 196 1.75 -29.14 2.23
CA SER A 196 0.46 -28.49 2.06
C SER A 196 0.42 -27.74 0.71
N ARG A 197 -0.24 -28.34 -0.28
CA ARG A 197 -0.39 -27.74 -1.60
C ARG A 197 -1.48 -26.68 -1.56
N ARG A 198 -1.15 -25.44 -1.93
CA ARG A 198 -2.14 -24.39 -2.17
C ARG A 198 -3.05 -24.84 -3.32
N SER A 199 -4.36 -24.77 -3.11
CA SER A 199 -5.34 -25.09 -4.17
C SER A 199 -5.21 -24.11 -5.33
N SER A 200 -5.25 -24.61 -6.56
CA SER A 200 -5.24 -23.80 -7.79
C SER A 200 -6.52 -22.98 -8.00
N GLN A 201 -7.54 -23.19 -7.16
CA GLN A 201 -8.80 -22.44 -7.20
C GLN A 201 -8.75 -21.13 -6.40
N ARG A 202 -7.65 -20.85 -5.67
CA ARG A 202 -7.48 -19.60 -4.91
C ARG A 202 -7.27 -18.44 -5.87
N THR A 203 -7.92 -17.32 -5.57
CA THR A 203 -7.81 -16.09 -6.37
C THR A 203 -7.14 -14.97 -5.58
N GLY A 204 -6.01 -14.48 -6.11
CA GLY A 204 -5.24 -13.37 -5.54
C GLY A 204 -4.47 -13.71 -4.25
N GLU A 205 -3.52 -12.84 -3.89
CA GLU A 205 -2.78 -12.90 -2.62
C GLU A 205 -2.67 -11.49 -2.04
N MET A 206 -2.45 -11.40 -0.72
CA MET A 206 -2.10 -10.13 -0.09
C MET A 206 -0.68 -9.73 -0.50
N THR A 207 -0.47 -8.45 -0.83
CA THR A 207 0.86 -7.95 -1.19
C THR A 207 1.77 -7.95 0.03
N ASP A 208 2.91 -8.65 -0.08
CA ASP A 208 4.05 -8.51 0.80
C ASP A 208 5.12 -7.66 0.10
N VAL A 209 5.51 -6.54 0.71
CA VAL A 209 6.50 -5.61 0.15
C VAL A 209 7.84 -6.29 -0.14
N ARG A 210 8.22 -7.33 0.62
CA ARG A 210 9.49 -8.07 0.44
C ARG A 210 9.51 -8.93 -0.82
N HIS A 211 8.33 -9.24 -1.36
CA HIS A 211 8.14 -10.08 -2.54
C HIS A 211 7.46 -9.30 -3.67
N LEU A 212 7.44 -7.97 -3.59
CA LEU A 212 6.86 -7.12 -4.61
C LEU A 212 7.78 -7.09 -5.82
N HIS A 213 7.30 -7.62 -6.93
CA HIS A 213 8.03 -7.65 -8.20
C HIS A 213 7.26 -6.85 -9.23
N PHE A 214 7.92 -5.85 -9.79
CA PHE A 214 7.45 -5.13 -10.96
C PHE A 214 8.09 -5.76 -12.20
N GLY A 215 7.32 -5.89 -13.29
CA GLY A 215 7.86 -6.31 -14.58
C GLY A 215 8.85 -5.29 -15.16
N GLU A 216 9.28 -5.51 -16.40
CA GLU A 216 10.07 -4.49 -17.11
C GLU A 216 9.19 -3.30 -17.53
N PRO A 217 9.73 -2.07 -17.54
CA PRO A 217 8.99 -0.92 -18.04
C PRO A 217 8.66 -1.10 -19.52
N VAL A 218 7.41 -0.83 -19.89
CA VAL A 218 7.01 -0.82 -21.29
C VAL A 218 7.54 0.44 -21.97
N PRO A 219 8.34 0.34 -23.06
CA PRO A 219 8.88 1.51 -23.74
C PRO A 219 7.76 2.27 -24.47
N VAL A 220 7.67 3.57 -24.19
CA VAL A 220 6.68 4.46 -24.79
C VAL A 220 7.34 5.39 -25.80
N ASN A 221 6.75 5.53 -26.98
CA ASN A 221 7.17 6.54 -27.95
C ASN A 221 5.92 7.18 -28.56
N ALA A 222 5.44 8.23 -27.92
CA ALA A 222 4.19 8.89 -28.31
C ALA A 222 4.18 9.35 -29.78
N LEU A 223 5.33 9.64 -30.40
CA LEU A 223 5.37 10.04 -31.80
C LEU A 223 5.26 8.83 -32.75
N ALA A 224 5.92 7.73 -32.40
CA ALA A 224 5.86 6.49 -33.19
C ALA A 224 4.50 5.78 -33.02
N ASP A 225 3.94 5.79 -31.81
CA ASP A 225 2.65 5.18 -31.51
C ASP A 225 1.50 5.84 -32.30
N PHE A 226 1.70 7.08 -32.78
CA PHE A 226 0.76 7.80 -33.66
C PHE A 226 1.39 8.20 -35.01
N SER A 227 2.41 7.50 -35.50
CA SER A 227 2.98 7.83 -36.81
C SER A 227 2.07 7.40 -37.96
N SER A 228 1.25 6.37 -37.74
CA SER A 228 0.30 5.88 -38.75
C SER A 228 -0.82 6.91 -38.98
N GLU A 229 -1.28 7.01 -40.23
CA GLU A 229 -2.37 7.92 -40.60
C GLU A 229 -3.68 7.55 -39.89
N GLN A 230 -3.94 6.25 -39.75
CA GLN A 230 -5.10 5.73 -39.04
C GLN A 230 -5.11 6.13 -37.55
N ALA A 231 -3.98 6.00 -36.84
CA ALA A 231 -3.87 6.46 -35.45
C ALA A 231 -3.98 7.99 -35.32
N ARG A 232 -3.54 8.76 -36.33
CA ARG A 232 -3.73 10.22 -36.34
C ARG A 232 -5.19 10.64 -36.53
N GLN A 233 -5.98 9.85 -37.25
CA GLN A 233 -7.42 10.09 -37.40
C GLN A 233 -8.22 9.75 -36.13
N GLU A 234 -7.67 8.93 -35.22
CA GLU A 234 -8.32 8.64 -33.93
C GLU A 234 -8.48 9.91 -33.08
N GLN A 235 -9.74 10.26 -32.78
CA GLN A 235 -10.13 11.38 -31.93
C GLN A 235 -9.90 11.04 -30.45
N ALA A 236 -8.63 10.86 -30.07
CA ALA A 236 -8.21 10.55 -28.71
C ALA A 236 -6.84 11.14 -28.38
N VAL A 237 -6.62 11.48 -27.11
CA VAL A 237 -5.35 11.95 -26.54
C VAL A 237 -4.62 10.77 -25.92
N PHE A 238 -3.31 10.70 -26.16
CA PHE A 238 -2.45 9.65 -25.64
C PHE A 238 -1.83 10.02 -24.30
N LEU A 239 -1.91 9.13 -23.31
CA LEU A 239 -1.25 9.34 -22.03
C LEU A 239 0.03 8.50 -21.87
N GLY A 240 0.08 7.32 -22.49
CA GLY A 240 1.12 6.33 -22.27
C GLY A 240 0.71 4.94 -22.76
N LYS A 241 1.36 3.89 -22.27
CA LYS A 241 0.99 2.49 -22.58
C LYS A 241 0.55 1.73 -21.34
N ASP A 242 -0.23 0.67 -21.50
CA ASP A 242 -0.53 -0.29 -20.45
C ASP A 242 0.52 -1.42 -20.39
N GLU A 243 0.34 -2.36 -19.47
CA GLU A 243 1.23 -3.52 -19.28
C GLU A 243 1.30 -4.44 -20.50
N GLN A 244 0.30 -4.40 -21.38
CA GLN A 244 0.27 -5.19 -22.61
C GLN A 244 0.90 -4.43 -23.79
N GLY A 245 1.44 -3.23 -23.56
CA GLY A 245 2.02 -2.38 -24.60
C GLY A 245 0.99 -1.66 -25.46
N LYS A 246 -0.30 -1.69 -25.09
CA LYS A 246 -1.36 -1.00 -25.82
C LYS A 246 -1.45 0.46 -25.38
N PRO A 247 -1.84 1.38 -26.28
CA PRO A 247 -1.93 2.79 -25.95
C PRO A 247 -3.07 3.06 -24.94
N VAL A 248 -2.78 3.86 -23.92
CA VAL A 248 -3.76 4.42 -23.00
C VAL A 248 -4.29 5.70 -23.60
N LEU A 249 -5.52 5.64 -24.10
CA LEU A 249 -6.19 6.69 -24.85
C LEU A 249 -7.33 7.32 -24.03
N VAL A 250 -7.42 8.64 -24.04
CA VAL A 250 -8.58 9.42 -23.57
C VAL A 250 -9.36 9.88 -24.80
N PRO A 251 -10.63 9.49 -24.97
CA PRO A 251 -11.46 10.02 -26.06
C PRO A 251 -11.50 11.55 -26.04
N ARG A 252 -11.49 12.19 -27.21
CA ARG A 252 -11.41 13.67 -27.32
C ARG A 252 -12.55 14.36 -26.58
N ASP A 253 -13.77 13.85 -26.69
CA ASP A 253 -14.94 14.39 -25.98
C ASP A 253 -14.81 14.31 -24.46
N THR A 254 -14.15 13.26 -23.95
CA THR A 254 -13.84 13.11 -22.53
C THR A 254 -12.74 14.08 -22.12
N TRP A 255 -11.66 14.19 -22.92
CA TRP A 255 -10.55 15.12 -22.66
C TRP A 255 -11.03 16.57 -22.53
N ARG A 256 -11.92 17.02 -23.43
CA ARG A 256 -12.45 18.39 -23.41
C ARG A 256 -13.18 18.74 -22.11
N LYS A 257 -13.77 17.74 -21.46
CA LYS A 257 -14.68 17.92 -20.31
C LYS A 257 -14.07 17.51 -18.98
N THR A 258 -12.80 17.08 -18.95
CA THR A 258 -12.20 16.51 -17.73
C THR A 258 -10.84 17.12 -17.45
N ASN A 259 -10.66 17.61 -16.22
CA ASN A 259 -9.34 17.94 -15.70
C ASN A 259 -8.63 16.65 -15.26
N ILE A 260 -7.30 16.71 -15.24
CA ILE A 260 -6.44 15.56 -14.98
C ILE A 260 -5.55 15.86 -13.81
N GLN A 261 -5.41 14.89 -12.91
CA GLN A 261 -4.46 14.94 -11.81
C GLN A 261 -3.25 14.06 -12.09
N ILE A 262 -2.06 14.61 -11.84
CA ILE A 262 -0.79 13.90 -11.94
C ILE A 262 -0.09 13.99 -10.59
N LEU A 263 -0.09 12.90 -9.84
CA LEU A 263 0.53 12.82 -8.53
C LEU A 263 1.82 12.03 -8.63
N GLY A 264 2.92 12.55 -8.09
CA GLY A 264 4.18 11.82 -8.11
C GLY A 264 5.36 12.60 -7.55
N LEU A 265 6.32 11.87 -7.00
CA LEU A 265 7.57 12.44 -6.51
C LEU A 265 8.33 13.23 -7.60
N PRO A 266 9.24 14.15 -7.21
CA PRO A 266 10.19 14.74 -8.15
C PRO A 266 10.94 13.66 -8.95
N GLY A 267 11.05 13.84 -10.27
CA GLY A 267 11.74 12.89 -11.15
C GLY A 267 10.92 11.66 -11.58
N SER A 268 9.69 11.49 -11.08
CA SER A 268 8.84 10.32 -11.42
C SER A 268 8.34 10.25 -12.87
N GLY A 269 8.37 11.38 -13.59
CA GLY A 269 7.86 11.47 -14.98
C GLY A 269 6.58 12.30 -15.15
N LYS A 270 6.17 13.13 -14.17
CA LYS A 270 4.99 14.01 -14.29
C LYS A 270 4.97 14.83 -15.57
N SER A 271 6.03 15.61 -15.78
CA SER A 271 6.20 16.48 -16.95
C SER A 271 6.32 15.67 -18.25
N VAL A 272 6.84 14.44 -18.19
CA VAL A 272 6.92 13.49 -19.32
C VAL A 272 5.53 13.07 -19.79
N MET A 273 4.67 12.61 -18.86
CA MET A 273 3.29 12.22 -19.22
C MET A 273 2.50 13.41 -19.76
N ALA A 274 2.58 14.56 -19.10
CA ALA A 274 1.89 15.77 -19.56
C ALA A 274 2.35 16.17 -20.98
N THR A 275 3.65 16.14 -21.23
CA THR A 275 4.23 16.45 -22.55
C THR A 275 3.75 15.47 -23.62
N ASN A 276 3.74 14.16 -23.34
CA ASN A 276 3.22 13.15 -24.27
C ASN A 276 1.76 13.39 -24.68
N ALA A 277 0.92 13.82 -23.74
CA ALA A 277 -0.47 14.15 -24.02
C ALA A 277 -0.63 15.45 -24.82
N LEU A 278 0.04 16.51 -24.37
CA LEU A 278 -0.17 17.87 -24.87
C LEU A 278 0.41 18.13 -26.26
N ILE A 279 1.49 17.45 -26.65
CA ILE A 279 2.05 17.57 -28.01
C ILE A 279 1.02 17.20 -29.06
N ARG A 280 0.27 16.11 -28.81
CA ARG A 280 -0.79 15.67 -29.73
C ARG A 280 -1.90 16.71 -29.84
N CYS A 281 -2.29 17.33 -28.72
CA CYS A 281 -3.28 18.40 -28.73
C CYS A 281 -2.89 19.53 -29.69
N VAL A 282 -1.67 20.05 -29.57
CA VAL A 282 -1.21 21.14 -30.45
C VAL A 282 -0.97 20.68 -31.88
N ARG A 283 -0.20 19.59 -32.06
CA ARG A 283 0.30 19.16 -33.37
C ARG A 283 -0.79 18.56 -34.26
N ASP A 284 -1.65 17.73 -33.69
CA ASP A 284 -2.62 16.93 -34.46
C ASP A 284 -4.03 17.53 -34.43
N PHE A 285 -4.42 18.20 -33.34
CA PHE A 285 -5.77 18.80 -33.21
C PHE A 285 -5.81 20.31 -33.41
N GLY A 286 -4.65 20.99 -33.47
CA GLY A 286 -4.59 22.45 -33.56
C GLY A 286 -5.06 23.15 -32.27
N ASP A 287 -5.05 22.45 -31.14
CA ASP A 287 -5.44 23.01 -29.85
C ASP A 287 -4.40 24.02 -29.35
N ALA A 288 -4.80 24.85 -28.39
CA ALA A 288 -3.89 25.69 -27.64
C ALA A 288 -3.41 24.97 -26.36
N VAL A 289 -2.13 25.11 -26.06
CA VAL A 289 -1.52 24.62 -24.81
C VAL A 289 -0.84 25.78 -24.09
N VAL A 290 -1.20 25.98 -22.83
CA VAL A 290 -0.49 26.90 -21.94
C VAL A 290 0.18 26.09 -20.85
N TYR A 291 1.50 26.09 -20.80
CA TYR A 291 2.27 25.28 -19.86
C TYR A 291 2.93 26.18 -18.83
N PHE A 292 2.50 26.10 -17.57
CA PHE A 292 3.15 26.78 -16.45
C PHE A 292 4.16 25.84 -15.80
N ASP A 293 5.42 26.24 -15.84
CA ASP A 293 6.55 25.50 -15.27
C ASP A 293 7.35 26.40 -14.32
N PRO A 294 6.99 26.41 -13.01
CA PRO A 294 7.70 27.19 -12.01
C PRO A 294 9.18 26.80 -11.82
N LYS A 295 9.56 25.58 -12.21
CA LYS A 295 10.89 25.02 -11.93
C LYS A 295 11.86 25.20 -13.10
N GLY A 296 11.37 25.20 -14.34
CA GLY A 296 12.19 25.16 -15.54
C GLY A 296 12.66 23.73 -15.87
N ASP A 297 11.74 22.87 -16.32
CA ASP A 297 12.04 21.54 -16.84
C ASP A 297 13.07 21.62 -17.98
N ALA A 298 14.07 20.75 -17.91
CA ALA A 298 15.22 20.79 -18.81
C ALA A 298 14.93 20.26 -20.22
N TRP A 299 13.79 19.59 -20.44
CA TRP A 299 13.48 18.86 -21.66
C TRP A 299 12.17 19.28 -22.30
N ALA A 300 11.09 19.44 -21.53
CA ALA A 300 9.74 19.73 -22.04
C ALA A 300 9.69 20.90 -23.04
N PRO A 301 10.33 22.08 -22.80
CA PRO A 301 10.34 23.18 -23.77
C PRO A 301 10.92 22.77 -25.13
N HIS A 302 11.97 21.94 -25.14
CA HIS A 302 12.62 21.49 -26.37
C HIS A 302 11.75 20.49 -27.13
N VAL A 303 10.98 19.66 -26.41
CA VAL A 303 10.06 18.72 -27.04
C VAL A 303 8.92 19.49 -27.72
N PHE A 304 8.31 20.47 -27.04
CA PHE A 304 7.31 21.34 -27.66
C PHE A 304 7.89 22.11 -28.85
N ARG A 305 9.10 22.68 -28.73
CA ARG A 305 9.76 23.37 -29.84
C ARG A 305 10.01 22.46 -31.05
N ALA A 306 10.33 21.19 -30.84
CA ALA A 306 10.62 20.25 -31.91
C ALA A 306 9.37 19.75 -32.65
N HIS A 307 8.21 19.75 -31.99
CA HIS A 307 7.00 19.09 -32.50
C HIS A 307 5.77 20.00 -32.65
N CYS A 308 5.79 21.21 -32.11
CA CYS A 308 4.72 22.20 -32.26
C CYS A 308 5.16 23.28 -33.26
N PRO A 309 4.39 23.52 -34.34
CA PRO A 309 4.73 24.54 -35.34
C PRO A 309 4.75 25.95 -34.72
N ASP A 310 3.70 26.28 -33.95
CA ASP A 310 3.55 27.56 -33.28
C ASP A 310 3.92 27.45 -31.80
N PHE A 311 5.22 27.53 -31.52
CA PHE A 311 5.76 27.46 -30.16
C PHE A 311 6.33 28.82 -29.72
N THR A 312 5.86 29.31 -28.57
CA THR A 312 6.32 30.53 -27.91
C THR A 312 6.83 30.21 -26.50
N LEU A 313 8.09 30.57 -26.24
CA LEU A 313 8.68 30.49 -24.90
C LEU A 313 8.63 31.86 -24.22
N LEU A 314 8.08 31.89 -23.01
CA LEU A 314 8.06 33.04 -22.12
C LEU A 314 8.85 32.68 -20.86
N ASP A 315 9.95 33.39 -20.61
CA ASP A 315 10.75 33.23 -19.39
C ASP A 315 10.55 34.45 -18.49
N LEU A 316 9.86 34.26 -17.37
CA LEU A 316 9.47 35.31 -16.43
C LEU A 316 10.56 35.67 -15.42
N ARG A 317 11.66 34.90 -15.37
CA ARG A 317 12.70 35.10 -14.36
C ARG A 317 13.41 36.45 -14.52
N PRO A 318 14.02 36.99 -13.45
CA PRO A 318 14.76 38.25 -13.53
C PRO A 318 15.89 38.22 -14.57
N GLY A 319 16.17 39.37 -15.18
CA GLY A 319 17.24 39.54 -16.17
C GLY A 319 16.90 39.07 -17.59
N LYS A 320 15.66 38.63 -17.84
CA LYS A 320 15.16 38.25 -19.16
C LYS A 320 14.69 39.48 -19.95
N PRO A 321 14.78 39.46 -21.29
CA PRO A 321 14.33 40.59 -22.10
C PRO A 321 12.82 40.83 -21.92
N ALA A 322 12.39 42.06 -22.22
CA ALA A 322 10.99 42.42 -22.26
C ALA A 322 10.22 41.53 -23.25
N GLN A 323 9.18 40.87 -22.75
CA GLN A 323 8.43 39.83 -23.48
C GLN A 323 6.92 39.99 -23.37
N LEU A 324 6.39 40.54 -22.27
CA LEU A 324 4.98 40.44 -21.93
C LEU A 324 4.43 41.76 -21.40
N ASN A 325 3.31 42.22 -21.97
CA ASN A 325 2.46 43.20 -21.31
C ASN A 325 1.17 42.50 -20.83
N LEU A 326 1.08 42.26 -19.52
CA LEU A 326 -0.08 41.62 -18.89
C LEU A 326 -1.35 42.47 -18.95
N PHE A 327 -1.19 43.79 -19.02
CA PHE A 327 -2.27 44.76 -18.88
C PHE A 327 -2.82 45.26 -20.22
N ARG A 328 -2.29 44.71 -21.32
CA ARG A 328 -2.69 45.03 -22.68
C ARG A 328 -4.11 44.56 -22.98
N ASP A 329 -4.86 45.40 -23.70
CA ASP A 329 -6.20 45.08 -24.24
C ASP A 329 -7.16 44.56 -23.15
N LEU A 330 -7.15 45.21 -21.99
CA LEU A 330 -8.04 44.94 -20.86
C LEU A 330 -9.06 46.06 -20.70
N ASP A 331 -10.32 45.71 -20.49
CA ASP A 331 -11.28 46.65 -19.97
C ASP A 331 -11.05 46.91 -18.47
N GLN A 332 -11.73 47.93 -17.94
CA GLN A 332 -11.61 48.33 -16.53
C GLN A 332 -11.96 47.20 -15.56
N TYR A 333 -12.93 46.35 -15.91
CA TYR A 333 -13.40 45.28 -15.05
C TYR A 333 -12.38 44.13 -14.98
N ALA A 334 -11.85 43.73 -16.12
CA ALA A 334 -10.85 42.69 -16.27
C ALA A 334 -9.51 43.13 -15.66
N LEU A 335 -9.11 44.39 -15.84
CA LEU A 335 -7.92 44.98 -15.20
C LEU A 335 -8.04 44.99 -13.67
N LYS A 336 -9.17 45.48 -13.14
CA LYS A 336 -9.45 45.45 -11.69
C LYS A 336 -9.35 44.01 -11.15
N ASN A 337 -10.02 43.06 -11.79
CA ASN A 337 -10.03 41.68 -11.33
C ASN A 337 -8.64 41.02 -11.43
N LEU A 338 -7.85 41.39 -12.45
CA LEU A 338 -6.48 40.91 -12.60
C LEU A 338 -5.58 41.41 -11.47
N LEU A 339 -5.70 42.69 -11.08
CA LEU A 339 -4.98 43.27 -9.95
C LEU A 339 -5.38 42.59 -8.62
N ILE A 340 -6.68 42.39 -8.40
CA ILE A 340 -7.19 41.73 -7.19
C ILE A 340 -6.70 40.28 -7.10
N ALA A 341 -6.80 39.52 -8.20
CA ALA A 341 -6.38 38.11 -8.23
C ALA A 341 -4.86 37.95 -8.15
N GLY A 342 -4.10 38.80 -8.84
CA GLY A 342 -2.65 38.73 -8.95
C GLY A 342 -1.90 39.14 -7.68
N LEU A 343 -2.43 40.14 -6.98
CA LEU A 343 -1.80 40.72 -5.80
C LEU A 343 -2.37 40.15 -4.49
N ASN A 344 -3.21 39.10 -4.59
CA ASN A 344 -3.90 38.44 -3.48
C ASN A 344 -4.67 39.41 -2.58
N LEU A 345 -5.49 40.28 -3.18
CA LEU A 345 -6.26 41.29 -2.45
C LEU A 345 -7.62 40.78 -1.93
N GLY A 346 -7.88 39.47 -2.00
CA GLY A 346 -9.14 38.87 -1.58
C GLY A 346 -9.30 38.81 -0.06
N GLU A 347 -10.52 39.03 0.44
CA GLU A 347 -10.86 38.96 1.87
C GLU A 347 -10.69 37.55 2.45
N THR A 348 -10.27 37.45 3.71
CA THR A 348 -10.00 36.17 4.40
C THR A 348 -10.75 35.99 5.72
N GLY A 349 -11.55 36.98 6.15
CA GLY A 349 -12.28 36.97 7.41
C GLY A 349 -11.45 37.36 8.64
N ASP A 350 -10.36 38.11 8.46
CA ASP A 350 -9.45 38.53 9.56
C ASP A 350 -9.37 40.07 9.67
N VAL A 351 -8.81 40.59 10.76
CA VAL A 351 -8.66 42.04 11.06
C VAL A 351 -7.92 42.79 9.94
N ALA A 352 -7.08 42.09 9.17
CA ALA A 352 -6.39 42.61 7.99
C ALA A 352 -7.32 42.95 6.80
N ASP A 353 -8.59 42.52 6.83
CA ASP A 353 -9.54 42.76 5.73
C ASP A 353 -9.86 44.24 5.54
N HIS A 354 -9.76 45.07 6.59
CA HIS A 354 -9.90 46.53 6.43
C HIS A 354 -8.88 47.09 5.41
N TYR A 355 -7.62 46.65 5.49
CA TYR A 355 -6.59 47.05 4.53
C TYR A 355 -6.88 46.46 3.14
N ARG A 356 -7.33 45.20 3.06
CA ARG A 356 -7.66 44.58 1.76
C ARG A 356 -8.83 45.26 1.06
N ILE A 357 -9.85 45.70 1.77
CA ILE A 357 -10.97 46.46 1.21
C ILE A 357 -10.46 47.78 0.62
N SER A 358 -9.59 48.49 1.34
CA SER A 358 -8.92 49.70 0.84
C SER A 358 -8.04 49.43 -0.39
N GLU A 359 -7.27 48.33 -0.40
CA GLU A 359 -6.46 47.91 -1.54
C GLU A 359 -7.32 47.54 -2.77
N GLN A 360 -8.48 46.89 -2.58
CA GLN A 360 -9.43 46.61 -3.65
C GLN A 360 -10.06 47.90 -4.21
N LYS A 361 -10.38 48.86 -3.34
CA LYS A 361 -10.86 50.19 -3.77
C LYS A 361 -9.81 50.93 -4.59
N ALA A 362 -8.54 50.87 -4.17
CA ALA A 362 -7.43 51.42 -4.94
C ALA A 362 -7.26 50.72 -6.29
N ALA A 363 -7.32 49.38 -6.34
CA ALA A 363 -7.26 48.63 -7.60
C ALA A 363 -8.38 49.02 -8.57
N LYS A 364 -9.59 49.32 -8.05
CA LYS A 364 -10.71 49.86 -8.84
C LYS A 364 -10.39 51.25 -9.40
N LEU A 365 -9.92 52.18 -8.57
CA LEU A 365 -9.56 53.54 -9.00
C LEU A 365 -8.41 53.57 -10.02
N ILE A 366 -7.44 52.65 -9.90
CA ILE A 366 -6.39 52.48 -10.89
C ILE A 366 -6.98 51.99 -12.21
N ALA A 367 -7.83 50.95 -12.17
CA ALA A 367 -8.40 50.36 -13.38
C ALA A 367 -9.33 51.32 -14.14
N GLU A 368 -10.05 52.21 -13.44
CA GLU A 368 -10.92 53.23 -14.06
C GLU A 368 -10.14 54.21 -14.96
N GLN A 369 -8.85 54.44 -14.70
CA GLN A 369 -7.99 55.31 -15.50
C GLN A 369 -7.62 54.69 -16.87
N PHE A 370 -7.76 53.37 -17.02
CA PHE A 370 -7.27 52.62 -18.18
C PHE A 370 -8.38 51.81 -18.86
N PRO A 371 -9.31 52.47 -19.58
CA PRO A 371 -10.44 51.79 -20.22
C PRO A 371 -10.04 50.87 -21.40
N GLN A 372 -8.84 51.02 -21.94
CA GLN A 372 -8.35 50.29 -23.13
C GLN A 372 -7.07 49.49 -22.84
N GLY A 373 -6.82 49.18 -21.57
CA GLY A 373 -5.59 48.54 -21.11
C GLY A 373 -4.49 49.54 -20.77
N ALA A 374 -3.38 49.01 -20.27
CA ALA A 374 -2.24 49.77 -19.79
C ALA A 374 -0.93 48.98 -19.99
N ASN A 375 0.18 49.55 -19.55
CA ASN A 375 1.42 48.84 -19.25
C ASN A 375 1.76 48.94 -17.75
N ILE A 376 2.76 48.18 -17.30
CA ILE A 376 3.11 48.12 -15.87
C ILE A 376 3.57 49.47 -15.30
N GLN A 377 4.25 50.31 -16.08
CA GLN A 377 4.69 51.63 -15.64
C GLN A 377 3.52 52.58 -15.45
N GLN A 378 2.54 52.56 -16.35
CA GLN A 378 1.31 53.34 -16.23
C GLN A 378 0.49 52.91 -15.01
N VAL A 379 0.34 51.60 -14.78
CA VAL A 379 -0.35 51.06 -13.60
C VAL A 379 0.36 51.49 -12.31
N LEU A 380 1.69 51.44 -12.28
CA LEU A 380 2.50 51.88 -11.14
C LEU A 380 2.38 53.40 -10.91
N ALA A 381 2.45 54.21 -11.97
CA ALA A 381 2.27 55.66 -11.89
C ALA A 381 0.88 56.03 -11.36
N ALA A 382 -0.18 55.36 -11.83
CA ALA A 382 -1.53 55.53 -11.32
C ALA A 382 -1.66 55.15 -9.84
N ALA A 383 -0.92 54.14 -9.38
CA ALA A 383 -0.87 53.77 -7.96
C ALA A 383 -0.21 54.87 -7.11
N TYR A 384 0.87 55.50 -7.60
CA TYR A 384 1.47 56.66 -6.93
C TYR A 384 0.63 57.95 -7.01
N ALA A 385 -0.29 58.04 -7.97
CA ALA A 385 -1.20 59.18 -8.11
C ALA A 385 -2.48 59.06 -7.26
N LEU A 386 -2.66 57.97 -6.50
CA LEU A 386 -3.83 57.79 -5.63
C LEU A 386 -3.95 58.91 -4.58
N PRO A 387 -5.16 59.22 -4.06
CA PRO A 387 -5.33 60.24 -3.03
C PRO A 387 -4.48 59.95 -1.78
N GLU A 388 -3.84 60.98 -1.20
CA GLU A 388 -2.96 60.84 -0.01
C GLU A 388 -3.65 60.16 1.18
N ALA A 389 -4.97 60.36 1.33
CA ALA A 389 -5.78 59.70 2.36
C ALA A 389 -5.80 58.17 2.18
N LEU A 390 -5.80 57.67 0.95
CA LEU A 390 -5.79 56.23 0.62
C LEU A 390 -4.37 55.65 0.65
N LYS A 391 -3.34 56.42 0.24
CA LYS A 391 -1.95 55.94 0.15
C LYS A 391 -1.42 55.32 1.45
N LYS A 392 -1.82 55.84 2.60
CA LYS A 392 -1.41 55.29 3.91
C LYS A 392 -1.89 53.85 4.10
N ASP A 393 -3.11 53.55 3.65
CA ASP A 393 -3.75 52.25 3.83
C ASP A 393 -3.43 51.26 2.70
N VAL A 394 -2.89 51.73 1.57
CA VAL A 394 -2.57 50.89 0.38
C VAL A 394 -1.07 50.77 0.08
N LYS A 395 -0.21 51.06 1.07
CA LYS A 395 1.25 50.93 0.92
C LYS A 395 1.67 49.51 0.49
N GLY A 396 0.96 48.49 0.97
CA GLY A 396 1.19 47.08 0.58
C GLY A 396 0.98 46.85 -0.91
N LEU A 397 -0.14 47.32 -1.46
CA LEU A 397 -0.43 47.30 -2.89
C LEU A 397 0.68 47.96 -3.73
N ILE A 398 1.09 49.17 -3.36
CA ILE A 398 2.13 49.92 -4.09
C ILE A 398 3.46 49.14 -4.09
N THR A 399 3.88 48.64 -2.92
CA THR A 399 5.12 47.85 -2.80
C THR A 399 5.09 46.58 -3.65
N ARG A 400 3.93 45.88 -3.71
CA ARG A 400 3.77 44.69 -4.55
C ARG A 400 3.82 45.05 -6.05
N LEU A 401 3.26 46.20 -6.45
CA LEU A 401 3.33 46.70 -7.82
C LEU A 401 4.74 47.11 -8.22
N GLU A 402 5.51 47.76 -7.32
CA GLU A 402 6.92 48.08 -7.51
C GLU A 402 7.73 46.81 -7.79
N ASN A 403 7.60 45.79 -6.95
CA ASN A 403 8.29 44.51 -7.13
C ASN A 403 7.97 43.82 -8.47
N VAL A 404 6.71 43.95 -8.93
CA VAL A 404 6.30 43.42 -10.24
C VAL A 404 6.86 44.28 -11.38
N ALA A 405 6.87 45.60 -11.22
CA ALA A 405 7.45 46.53 -12.19
C ALA A 405 8.97 46.34 -12.34
N ASP A 406 9.69 45.95 -11.29
CA ASP A 406 11.12 45.69 -11.38
C ASP A 406 11.50 44.53 -12.32
N LEU A 407 10.54 43.68 -12.68
CA LEU A 407 10.76 42.59 -13.63
C LEU A 407 10.90 43.12 -15.05
N SER A 408 12.12 43.04 -15.60
CA SER A 408 12.45 43.44 -16.97
C SER A 408 11.58 42.79 -18.05
N VAL A 409 11.03 41.60 -17.77
CA VAL A 409 10.12 40.88 -18.69
C VAL A 409 8.83 41.64 -18.99
N LEU A 410 8.38 42.49 -18.06
CA LEU A 410 7.15 43.29 -18.18
C LEU A 410 7.38 44.70 -18.74
N GLN A 411 8.63 45.08 -18.97
CA GLN A 411 9.00 46.44 -19.37
C GLN A 411 8.79 46.67 -20.88
N THR A 412 7.58 46.47 -21.36
CA THR A 412 7.18 46.68 -22.77
C THR A 412 5.72 47.16 -22.83
N ASP A 413 5.41 48.05 -23.77
CA ASP A 413 4.02 48.44 -24.07
C ASP A 413 3.31 47.39 -24.95
N SER A 414 4.12 46.69 -25.76
CA SER A 414 3.74 45.53 -26.56
C SER A 414 4.02 44.22 -25.83
N GLY A 415 4.00 43.08 -26.52
CA GLY A 415 4.42 41.80 -25.96
C GLY A 415 3.82 40.63 -26.72
N ILE A 416 4.11 39.42 -26.23
CA ILE A 416 3.50 38.18 -26.73
C ILE A 416 1.98 38.32 -26.73
N ASP A 417 1.37 38.03 -27.88
CA ASP A 417 -0.09 37.99 -28.03
C ASP A 417 -0.66 36.70 -27.44
N VAL A 418 -0.86 36.72 -26.11
CA VAL A 418 -1.43 35.59 -25.37
C VAL A 418 -2.83 35.23 -25.89
N ALA A 419 -3.64 36.22 -26.25
CA ALA A 419 -4.99 36.00 -26.76
C ALA A 419 -4.94 35.34 -28.15
N GLY A 420 -4.05 35.80 -29.03
CA GLY A 420 -3.80 35.20 -30.34
C GLY A 420 -3.41 33.72 -30.25
N ILE A 421 -2.48 33.36 -29.35
CA ILE A 421 -2.07 31.96 -29.16
C ILE A 421 -3.23 31.11 -28.62
N ILE A 422 -3.92 31.59 -27.59
CA ILE A 422 -5.04 30.87 -26.98
C ILE A 422 -6.15 30.64 -28.00
N ASN A 423 -6.51 31.66 -28.78
CA ASN A 423 -7.63 31.63 -29.72
C ASN A 423 -7.30 31.05 -31.11
N GLY A 424 -6.03 31.05 -31.49
CA GLY A 424 -5.55 30.53 -32.78
C GLY A 424 -5.01 29.10 -32.73
N GLY A 425 -4.74 28.58 -31.54
CA GLY A 425 -3.99 27.34 -31.38
C GLY A 425 -2.48 27.60 -31.30
N GLY A 426 -1.74 26.67 -30.69
CA GLY A 426 -0.30 26.83 -30.46
C GLY A 426 0.12 26.57 -29.02
N CYS A 427 1.42 26.68 -28.73
CA CYS A 427 1.98 26.39 -27.42
C CYS A 427 2.62 27.64 -26.81
N LEU A 428 2.09 28.10 -25.68
CA LEU A 428 2.71 29.08 -24.80
C LEU A 428 3.35 28.34 -23.62
N TYR A 429 4.68 28.26 -23.61
CA TYR A 429 5.43 27.66 -22.52
C TYR A 429 5.98 28.76 -21.60
N VAL A 430 5.62 28.71 -20.31
CA VAL A 430 5.93 29.73 -19.31
C VAL A 430 6.90 29.15 -18.29
N ILE A 431 8.15 29.64 -18.31
CA ILE A 431 9.12 29.36 -17.26
C ILE A 431 8.96 30.40 -16.16
N GLY A 432 8.73 29.92 -14.95
CA GLY A 432 8.52 30.73 -13.76
C GLY A 432 9.65 30.64 -12.74
N SER A 433 9.25 30.80 -11.47
CA SER A 433 10.10 30.64 -10.29
C SER A 433 9.30 30.02 -9.15
N MET A 434 10.00 29.30 -8.28
CA MET A 434 9.46 28.75 -7.02
C MET A 434 9.77 29.64 -5.81
N ASP A 435 10.74 30.56 -5.95
CA ASP A 435 11.31 31.30 -4.82
C ASP A 435 11.16 32.82 -4.97
N ASP A 436 11.07 33.34 -6.20
CA ASP A 436 10.91 34.77 -6.47
C ASP A 436 9.44 35.15 -6.39
N GLU A 437 9.06 35.89 -5.34
CA GLU A 437 7.66 36.25 -5.11
C GLU A 437 7.07 37.13 -6.21
N ALA A 438 7.86 38.01 -6.85
CA ALA A 438 7.38 38.84 -7.94
C ALA A 438 7.05 37.98 -9.16
N VAL A 439 7.91 37.02 -9.48
CA VAL A 439 7.65 36.05 -10.56
C VAL A 439 6.46 35.16 -10.23
N ILE A 440 6.29 34.71 -8.99
CA ILE A 440 5.11 33.93 -8.56
C ILE A 440 3.82 34.75 -8.73
N ARG A 441 3.81 36.04 -8.36
CA ARG A 441 2.66 36.94 -8.59
C ARG A 441 2.35 37.08 -10.07
N VAL A 442 3.36 37.32 -10.91
CA VAL A 442 3.20 37.44 -12.37
C VAL A 442 2.67 36.14 -12.99
N GLN A 443 3.13 34.97 -12.53
CA GLN A 443 2.59 33.69 -12.98
C GLN A 443 1.09 33.54 -12.66
N LYS A 444 0.67 33.91 -11.45
CA LYS A 444 -0.75 33.92 -11.06
C LYS A 444 -1.58 34.91 -11.89
N MET A 445 -1.04 36.10 -12.15
CA MET A 445 -1.65 37.09 -13.04
C MET A 445 -1.78 36.55 -14.46
N LEU A 446 -0.74 35.92 -14.99
CA LEU A 446 -0.77 35.35 -16.33
C LEU A 446 -1.82 34.23 -16.45
N PHE A 447 -1.91 33.35 -15.46
CA PHE A 447 -2.99 32.35 -15.41
C PHE A 447 -4.37 33.03 -15.40
N ALA A 448 -4.55 34.04 -14.56
CA ALA A 448 -5.81 34.79 -14.52
C ALA A 448 -6.13 35.47 -15.84
N ARG A 449 -5.13 36.03 -16.53
CA ARG A 449 -5.29 36.61 -17.86
C ARG A 449 -5.71 35.56 -18.89
N CYS A 450 -5.08 34.37 -18.87
CA CYS A 450 -5.47 33.26 -19.75
C CYS A 450 -6.92 32.85 -19.52
N ALA A 451 -7.33 32.70 -18.25
CA ALA A 451 -8.70 32.36 -17.89
C ALA A 451 -9.71 33.44 -18.32
N GLN A 452 -9.38 34.72 -18.13
CA GLN A 452 -10.20 35.84 -18.60
C GLN A 452 -10.38 35.81 -20.13
N ILE A 453 -9.31 35.56 -20.89
CA ILE A 453 -9.38 35.44 -22.36
C ILE A 453 -10.35 34.32 -22.76
N ILE A 454 -10.25 33.16 -22.11
CA ILE A 454 -11.10 31.99 -22.39
C ILE A 454 -12.57 32.26 -22.02
N ILE A 455 -12.82 32.92 -20.88
CA ILE A 455 -14.17 33.27 -20.42
C ILE A 455 -14.79 34.38 -21.29
N ALA A 456 -13.98 35.25 -21.90
CA ALA A 456 -14.46 36.30 -22.78
C ALA A 456 -14.79 35.82 -24.21
N ARG A 457 -14.50 34.56 -24.55
CA ARG A 457 -14.80 33.98 -25.86
C ARG A 457 -16.30 33.98 -26.15
N ASP A 458 -16.62 34.27 -27.40
CA ASP A 458 -17.97 34.15 -27.94
C ASP A 458 -18.42 32.68 -27.95
N GLU A 459 -19.55 32.38 -27.32
CA GLU A 459 -20.11 31.03 -27.21
C GLU A 459 -20.66 30.51 -28.55
N PHE A 460 -20.92 31.40 -29.53
CA PHE A 460 -21.47 31.03 -30.83
C PHE A 460 -20.41 30.72 -31.90
N ARG A 461 -19.12 30.85 -31.55
CA ARG A 461 -18.00 30.55 -32.43
C ARG A 461 -17.27 29.29 -31.97
N GLU A 462 -16.81 28.47 -32.91
CA GLU A 462 -15.90 27.38 -32.60
C GLU A 462 -14.49 27.93 -32.30
N TRP A 463 -13.96 27.57 -31.13
CA TRP A 463 -12.62 27.93 -30.69
C TRP A 463 -11.74 26.67 -30.56
N PRO A 464 -10.42 26.81 -30.75
CA PRO A 464 -9.49 25.77 -30.34
C PRO A 464 -9.65 25.47 -28.85
N HIS A 465 -9.64 24.17 -28.53
CA HIS A 465 -9.65 23.73 -27.14
C HIS A 465 -8.34 24.15 -26.47
N VAL A 466 -8.39 24.51 -25.20
CA VAL A 466 -7.21 24.90 -24.42
C VAL A 466 -6.89 23.84 -23.39
N SER A 467 -5.67 23.33 -23.40
CA SER A 467 -5.16 22.50 -22.30
C SER A 467 -4.11 23.28 -21.51
N VAL A 468 -4.42 23.61 -20.26
CA VAL A 468 -3.49 24.32 -19.39
C VAL A 468 -2.82 23.33 -18.45
N MET A 469 -1.49 23.23 -18.53
CA MET A 469 -0.70 22.45 -17.59
C MET A 469 -0.20 23.35 -16.47
N LEU A 470 -0.52 22.97 -15.23
CA LEU A 470 0.00 23.58 -14.02
C LEU A 470 1.00 22.60 -13.41
N ASP A 471 2.27 22.70 -13.83
CA ASP A 471 3.33 21.93 -13.19
C ASP A 471 3.55 22.50 -11.79
N GLU A 472 3.60 21.62 -10.80
CA GLU A 472 3.76 21.98 -9.40
C GLU A 472 2.74 23.03 -8.90
N ILE A 473 1.44 22.69 -9.03
CA ILE A 473 0.29 23.60 -8.83
C ILE A 473 0.35 24.45 -7.55
N LYS A 474 1.01 23.98 -6.47
CA LYS A 474 1.09 24.69 -5.19
C LYS A 474 1.57 26.15 -5.30
N TYR A 475 2.45 26.45 -6.26
CA TYR A 475 2.94 27.80 -6.49
C TYR A 475 1.91 28.71 -7.17
N LEU A 476 0.97 28.12 -7.91
CA LEU A 476 -0.10 28.83 -8.63
C LEU A 476 -1.40 28.89 -7.84
N LEU A 477 -1.57 28.05 -6.81
CA LEU A 477 -2.79 28.01 -5.98
C LEU A 477 -3.20 29.40 -5.51
N SER A 478 -4.46 29.73 -5.82
CA SER A 478 -5.15 30.95 -5.41
C SER A 478 -6.66 30.69 -5.47
N LYS A 479 -7.46 31.53 -4.80
CA LYS A 479 -8.92 31.47 -4.87
C LYS A 479 -9.42 31.54 -6.31
N TYR A 480 -8.73 32.32 -7.14
CA TYR A 480 -9.03 32.45 -8.56
C TYR A 480 -8.79 31.14 -9.32
N VAL A 481 -7.63 30.49 -9.16
CA VAL A 481 -7.33 29.19 -9.80
C VAL A 481 -8.36 28.13 -9.41
N LEU A 482 -8.75 28.09 -8.13
CA LEU A 482 -9.74 27.13 -7.64
C LEU A 482 -11.12 27.34 -8.26
N ASN A 483 -11.58 28.59 -8.35
CA ASN A 483 -12.83 28.92 -9.03
C ASN A 483 -12.76 28.59 -10.53
N ALA A 484 -11.59 28.78 -11.16
CA ALA A 484 -11.36 28.49 -12.57
C ALA A 484 -11.45 26.99 -12.91
N LEU A 485 -11.16 26.08 -11.97
CA LEU A 485 -11.26 24.62 -12.17
C LEU A 485 -12.64 24.17 -12.65
N GLY A 486 -13.69 24.79 -12.12
CA GLY A 486 -15.08 24.49 -12.48
C GLY A 486 -15.56 25.27 -13.69
N THR A 487 -15.21 26.56 -13.80
CA THR A 487 -15.76 27.47 -14.82
C THR A 487 -15.12 27.31 -16.20
N LEU A 488 -13.81 27.01 -16.26
CA LEU A 488 -13.11 26.84 -17.55
C LEU A 488 -13.54 25.58 -18.28
N ARG A 489 -14.02 24.57 -17.55
CA ARG A 489 -14.44 23.27 -18.09
C ARG A 489 -15.58 23.38 -19.11
N SER A 490 -16.45 24.38 -18.97
CA SER A 490 -17.56 24.63 -19.90
C SER A 490 -17.19 25.57 -21.06
N ARG A 491 -15.93 26.05 -21.12
CA ARG A 491 -15.44 27.02 -22.11
C ARG A 491 -14.27 26.46 -22.92
N ASP A 492 -14.40 25.20 -23.36
CA ASP A 492 -13.40 24.47 -24.15
C ASP A 492 -11.99 24.55 -23.56
N CYS A 493 -11.89 24.36 -22.24
CA CYS A 493 -10.63 24.36 -21.53
C CYS A 493 -10.59 23.26 -20.47
N ASN A 494 -9.48 22.53 -20.41
CA ASN A 494 -9.21 21.58 -19.34
C ASN A 494 -7.84 21.84 -18.70
N LEU A 495 -7.74 21.49 -17.43
CA LEU A 495 -6.55 21.71 -16.62
C LEU A 495 -5.86 20.38 -16.31
N LEU A 496 -4.54 20.34 -16.44
CA LEU A 496 -3.68 19.26 -15.97
C LEU A 496 -2.95 19.76 -14.73
N LEU A 497 -3.11 19.06 -13.61
CA LEU A 497 -2.64 19.50 -12.30
C LEU A 497 -1.57 18.53 -11.80
N ALA A 498 -0.32 18.97 -11.76
CA ALA A 498 0.77 18.17 -11.19
C ALA A 498 1.11 18.61 -9.78
N HIS A 499 1.30 17.63 -8.88
CA HIS A 499 1.74 17.85 -7.51
C HIS A 499 2.47 16.61 -6.96
N GLN A 500 3.22 16.78 -5.87
CA GLN A 500 4.02 15.69 -5.29
C GLN A 500 3.24 14.86 -4.28
N SER A 501 2.40 15.52 -3.49
CA SER A 501 1.62 14.91 -2.43
C SER A 501 0.31 15.66 -2.19
N LEU A 502 -0.62 15.04 -1.48
CA LEU A 502 -1.84 15.73 -1.02
C LEU A 502 -1.51 16.85 -0.01
N GLY A 503 -0.39 16.72 0.72
CA GLY A 503 0.08 17.75 1.66
C GLY A 503 0.51 19.05 0.97
N ASP A 504 0.81 19.03 -0.33
CA ASP A 504 1.12 20.25 -1.09
C ASP A 504 -0.08 21.22 -1.11
N PHE A 505 -1.31 20.71 -1.03
CA PHE A 505 -2.50 21.55 -0.93
C PHE A 505 -2.65 22.23 0.42
N GLY A 506 -1.97 21.75 1.46
CA GLY A 506 -1.91 22.41 2.77
C GLY A 506 -0.89 23.54 2.85
N GLN A 507 -0.03 23.68 1.84
CA GLN A 507 0.95 24.77 1.73
C GLN A 507 0.38 25.99 0.97
N CYS A 508 -0.94 26.03 0.74
CA CYS A 508 -1.59 27.23 0.24
C CYS A 508 -1.49 28.36 1.28
N GLY A 509 -1.36 29.61 0.82
CA GLY A 509 -1.26 30.77 1.72
C GLY A 509 -2.41 30.84 2.74
N GLN A 510 -2.24 31.65 3.78
CA GLN A 510 -3.20 31.79 4.90
C GLN A 510 -4.64 32.07 4.46
N ASP A 511 -4.82 32.56 3.24
CA ASP A 511 -6.09 32.95 2.64
C ASP A 511 -7.01 31.77 2.26
N LEU A 512 -6.52 30.51 2.25
CA LEU A 512 -7.30 29.34 1.81
C LEU A 512 -7.20 28.16 2.80
N PRO A 513 -8.34 27.62 3.28
CA PRO A 513 -8.32 26.40 4.09
C PRO A 513 -7.82 25.20 3.28
N ALA A 514 -6.79 24.52 3.77
CA ALA A 514 -6.15 23.37 3.12
C ALA A 514 -7.13 22.28 2.64
N GLU A 515 -8.09 21.90 3.49
CA GLU A 515 -9.09 20.87 3.17
C GLU A 515 -10.04 21.30 2.06
N PHE A 516 -10.39 22.59 2.00
CA PHE A 516 -11.21 23.12 0.91
C PHE A 516 -10.47 23.06 -0.43
N VAL A 517 -9.19 23.44 -0.45
CA VAL A 517 -8.33 23.36 -1.64
C VAL A 517 -8.23 21.92 -2.11
N LYS A 518 -7.88 20.99 -1.21
CA LYS A 518 -7.75 19.57 -1.49
C LYS A 518 -9.05 19.01 -2.07
N THR A 519 -10.18 19.20 -1.40
CA THR A 519 -11.49 18.70 -1.85
C THR A 519 -11.84 19.25 -3.23
N THR A 520 -11.67 20.56 -3.44
CA THR A 520 -11.97 21.22 -4.73
C THR A 520 -11.15 20.65 -5.87
N VAL A 521 -9.84 20.44 -5.66
CA VAL A 521 -8.96 19.87 -6.69
C VAL A 521 -9.33 18.42 -6.99
N LEU A 522 -9.56 17.61 -5.95
CA LEU A 522 -9.82 16.18 -6.08
C LEU A 522 -11.17 15.90 -6.76
N ASP A 523 -12.22 16.65 -6.43
CA ASP A 523 -13.55 16.47 -7.01
C ASP A 523 -13.63 16.88 -8.49
N ASN A 524 -12.76 17.81 -8.90
CA ASN A 524 -12.73 18.31 -10.28
C ASN A 524 -11.76 17.55 -11.19
N THR A 525 -11.04 16.54 -10.71
CA THR A 525 -10.05 15.76 -11.47
C THR A 525 -10.42 14.27 -11.54
N PRO A 526 -11.39 13.88 -12.41
CA PRO A 526 -11.85 12.49 -12.48
C PRO A 526 -10.82 11.53 -13.09
N ILE A 527 -9.97 12.02 -14.00
CA ILE A 527 -8.86 11.24 -14.57
C ILE A 527 -7.61 11.49 -13.73
N ARG A 528 -6.97 10.42 -13.27
CA ARG A 528 -5.82 10.52 -12.37
C ARG A 528 -4.71 9.57 -12.76
N TRP A 529 -3.49 10.06 -12.59
CA TRP A 529 -2.26 9.36 -12.90
C TRP A 529 -1.33 9.42 -11.69
N PHE A 530 -1.16 8.27 -11.04
CA PHE A 530 -0.41 8.12 -9.80
C PHE A 530 0.93 7.46 -10.09
N TYR A 531 2.00 8.25 -10.09
CA TYR A 531 3.34 7.71 -9.93
C TYR A 531 3.57 7.29 -8.47
N ARG A 532 4.79 6.84 -8.17
CA ARG A 532 5.24 6.55 -6.81
C ARG A 532 4.91 7.70 -5.85
N ALA A 533 4.18 7.37 -4.78
CA ALA A 533 3.81 8.29 -3.71
C ALA A 533 4.65 8.02 -2.46
N ALA A 534 5.40 9.02 -1.96
CA ALA A 534 6.20 8.83 -0.73
C ALA A 534 5.34 8.90 0.55
N SER A 535 4.40 9.84 0.62
CA SER A 535 3.58 10.02 1.82
C SER A 535 2.55 8.90 1.95
N LEU A 536 2.41 8.34 3.15
CA LEU A 536 1.38 7.33 3.45
C LEU A 536 -0.02 7.82 3.11
N GLU A 537 -0.36 9.07 3.44
CA GLU A 537 -1.66 9.67 3.16
C GLU A 537 -1.99 9.65 1.65
N SER A 538 -1.08 10.15 0.80
CA SER A 538 -1.30 10.15 -0.66
C SER A 538 -1.40 8.74 -1.22
N ALA A 539 -0.61 7.78 -0.70
CA ALA A 539 -0.65 6.40 -1.14
C ALA A 539 -1.94 5.68 -0.72
N GLN A 540 -2.43 5.88 0.50
CA GLN A 540 -3.73 5.36 0.96
C GLN A 540 -4.88 5.93 0.15
N TRP A 541 -4.86 7.24 -0.09
CA TRP A 541 -5.88 7.89 -0.88
C TRP A 541 -5.87 7.38 -2.34
N ALA A 542 -4.70 7.32 -2.98
CA ALA A 542 -4.56 6.82 -4.34
C ALA A 542 -4.96 5.33 -4.45
N ALA A 543 -4.62 4.50 -3.46
CA ALA A 543 -5.06 3.10 -3.39
C ALA A 543 -6.60 3.01 -3.37
N GLY A 544 -7.25 3.84 -2.55
CA GLY A 544 -8.71 3.93 -2.49
C GLY A 544 -9.37 4.31 -3.82
N GLN A 545 -8.67 5.03 -4.70
CA GLN A 545 -9.19 5.38 -6.03
C GLN A 545 -9.14 4.21 -7.03
N THR A 546 -8.46 3.11 -6.71
CA THR A 546 -8.29 1.97 -7.64
C THR A 546 -9.44 0.97 -7.62
N GLY A 547 -10.37 1.10 -6.67
CA GLY A 547 -11.41 0.13 -6.40
C GLY A 547 -10.90 -1.09 -5.65
N GLU A 548 -11.80 -1.97 -5.21
CA GLU A 548 -11.46 -3.15 -4.41
C GLU A 548 -11.62 -4.46 -5.18
N ILE A 549 -10.71 -5.40 -4.93
CA ILE A 549 -10.79 -6.80 -5.34
C ILE A 549 -10.93 -7.71 -4.13
N ARG A 550 -11.52 -8.89 -4.33
CA ARG A 550 -11.64 -9.92 -3.28
C ARG A 550 -10.45 -10.87 -3.38
N VAL A 551 -9.75 -11.08 -2.28
CA VAL A 551 -8.64 -12.02 -2.16
C VAL A 551 -8.94 -13.06 -1.10
N ASP A 552 -8.46 -14.29 -1.34
CA ASP A 552 -8.60 -15.40 -0.41
C ASP A 552 -7.45 -15.38 0.61
N VAL A 553 -7.76 -15.06 1.87
CA VAL A 553 -6.80 -15.04 2.98
C VAL A 553 -6.93 -16.33 3.78
N GLU A 554 -5.82 -17.04 3.93
CA GLU A 554 -5.75 -18.25 4.73
C GLU A 554 -5.44 -17.91 6.19
N ARG A 555 -6.34 -18.27 7.11
CA ARG A 555 -6.10 -18.25 8.55
C ARG A 555 -5.90 -19.68 9.04
N ARG A 556 -4.74 -19.94 9.64
CA ARG A 556 -4.44 -21.20 10.33
C ARG A 556 -4.44 -20.98 11.83
N ARG A 557 -4.97 -21.93 12.60
CA ARG A 557 -4.96 -21.87 14.05
C ARG A 557 -3.65 -22.44 14.55
N ALA A 558 -2.89 -21.67 15.32
CA ALA A 558 -1.74 -22.20 16.06
C ALA A 558 -2.18 -22.58 17.48
N SER A 559 -1.76 -23.75 17.95
CA SER A 559 -1.91 -24.19 19.33
C SER A 559 -0.55 -24.60 19.91
N ARG A 560 -0.34 -24.42 21.21
CA ARG A 560 0.89 -24.81 21.91
C ARG A 560 0.63 -26.05 22.77
N GLU A 561 1.50 -27.05 22.66
CA GLU A 561 1.44 -28.28 23.47
C GLU A 561 2.63 -28.40 24.45
N ALA A 562 2.61 -29.46 25.26
CA ALA A 562 3.68 -29.78 26.21
C ALA A 562 5.03 -29.92 25.47
N GLY A 563 6.05 -29.20 25.93
CA GLY A 563 7.32 -29.05 25.21
C GLY A 563 7.45 -27.76 24.40
N ASN A 564 6.48 -26.83 24.48
CA ASN A 564 6.47 -25.52 23.81
C ASN A 564 6.51 -25.58 22.26
N VAL A 565 6.12 -26.71 21.67
CA VAL A 565 6.00 -26.84 20.22
C VAL A 565 4.69 -26.22 19.74
N GLU A 566 4.78 -25.37 18.72
CA GLU A 566 3.61 -24.83 18.03
C GLU A 566 3.09 -25.83 16.99
N HIS A 567 1.85 -26.27 17.18
CA HIS A 567 1.10 -27.07 16.23
C HIS A 567 0.19 -26.15 15.44
N ILE A 568 0.41 -26.09 14.13
CA ILE A 568 -0.46 -25.40 13.19
C ILE A 568 -1.53 -26.40 12.75
N SER A 569 -2.80 -26.06 12.96
CA SER A 569 -3.93 -26.91 12.57
C SER A 569 -3.90 -27.21 11.06
N GLY A 570 -4.19 -28.46 10.68
CA GLY A 570 -4.40 -28.84 9.28
C GLY A 570 -5.65 -28.19 8.66
N ASP A 571 -6.59 -27.78 9.50
CA ASP A 571 -7.76 -27.00 9.09
C ASP A 571 -7.33 -25.57 8.75
N SER A 572 -7.41 -25.23 7.47
CA SER A 572 -7.24 -23.87 6.95
C SER A 572 -8.62 -23.22 6.77
N PHE A 573 -8.86 -22.10 7.44
CA PHE A 573 -10.04 -21.28 7.14
C PHE A 573 -9.70 -20.29 6.02
N ILE A 574 -10.44 -20.35 4.92
CA ILE A 574 -10.31 -19.38 3.83
C ILE A 574 -11.34 -18.28 4.07
N GLN A 575 -10.85 -17.07 4.33
CA GLN A 575 -11.68 -15.88 4.44
C GLN A 575 -11.49 -15.02 3.21
N LYS A 576 -12.59 -14.56 2.59
CA LYS A 576 -12.52 -13.54 1.56
C LYS A 576 -12.36 -12.18 2.21
N GLU A 577 -11.26 -11.50 1.93
CA GLU A 577 -11.02 -10.13 2.35
C GLU A 577 -11.01 -9.21 1.12
N ALA A 578 -11.50 -7.99 1.29
CA ALA A 578 -11.43 -6.97 0.26
C ALA A 578 -10.15 -6.16 0.42
N ARG A 579 -9.49 -5.84 -0.69
CA ARG A 579 -8.32 -4.96 -0.73
C ARG A 579 -8.35 -4.10 -1.98
N PRO A 580 -7.69 -2.93 -1.99
CA PRO A 580 -7.51 -2.16 -3.22
C PRO A 580 -6.88 -2.98 -4.35
N LEU A 581 -7.26 -2.71 -5.60
CA LEU A 581 -6.67 -3.35 -6.79
C LEU A 581 -5.15 -3.08 -6.84
N PHE A 582 -4.76 -1.83 -6.65
CA PHE A 582 -3.37 -1.46 -6.34
C PHE A 582 -3.34 -0.88 -4.94
N ASP A 583 -2.64 -1.57 -4.03
CA ASP A 583 -2.58 -1.17 -2.64
C ASP A 583 -1.48 -0.15 -2.34
N VAL A 584 -1.41 0.24 -1.08
CA VAL A 584 -0.44 1.19 -0.55
C VAL A 584 0.99 0.72 -0.77
N ASN A 585 1.27 -0.58 -0.62
CA ASN A 585 2.61 -1.13 -0.81
C ASN A 585 3.04 -0.98 -2.28
N THR A 586 2.13 -1.29 -3.22
CA THR A 586 2.39 -1.09 -4.64
C THR A 586 2.69 0.38 -4.94
N LEU A 587 1.82 1.30 -4.52
CA LEU A 587 1.95 2.73 -4.84
C LEU A 587 3.18 3.41 -4.21
N GLN A 588 3.65 2.93 -3.06
CA GLN A 588 4.88 3.43 -2.43
C GLN A 588 6.16 2.93 -3.10
N HIS A 589 6.10 1.81 -3.82
CA HIS A 589 7.27 1.13 -4.39
C HIS A 589 7.29 1.10 -5.92
N LEU A 590 6.36 1.79 -6.59
CA LEU A 590 6.37 1.94 -8.04
C LEU A 590 7.74 2.41 -8.54
N PRO A 591 8.36 1.73 -9.53
CA PRO A 591 9.58 2.21 -10.15
C PRO A 591 9.34 3.50 -10.96
N ASP A 592 10.42 4.19 -11.30
CA ASP A 592 10.32 5.40 -12.13
C ASP A 592 9.78 5.05 -13.53
N GLY A 593 8.87 5.87 -14.06
CA GLY A 593 8.16 5.61 -15.31
C GLY A 593 6.94 4.69 -15.19
N PHE A 594 6.74 4.03 -14.03
CA PHE A 594 5.52 3.27 -13.73
C PHE A 594 4.51 4.16 -13.02
N ALA A 595 3.25 4.00 -13.40
CA ALA A 595 2.13 4.68 -12.78
C ALA A 595 0.90 3.78 -12.70
N VAL A 596 -0.04 4.16 -11.82
CA VAL A 596 -1.39 3.63 -11.77
C VAL A 596 -2.33 4.70 -12.30
N MET A 597 -3.18 4.33 -13.25
CA MET A 597 -4.10 5.22 -13.94
C MET A 597 -5.55 4.87 -13.58
N THR A 598 -6.34 5.88 -13.21
CA THR A 598 -7.76 5.75 -12.85
C THR A 598 -8.63 6.74 -13.62
N GLY A 599 -9.94 6.49 -13.70
CA GLY A 599 -10.91 7.40 -14.32
C GLY A 599 -11.29 7.09 -15.77
N LEU A 600 -10.68 6.06 -16.39
CA LEU A 600 -11.07 5.52 -17.70
C LEU A 600 -11.37 4.02 -17.58
N GLY A 601 -12.36 3.68 -16.75
CA GLY A 601 -12.73 2.31 -16.44
C GLY A 601 -11.97 1.74 -15.22
N VAL A 602 -11.69 0.44 -15.25
CA VAL A 602 -10.94 -0.26 -14.20
C VAL A 602 -9.52 0.31 -14.12
N ALA A 603 -9.04 0.55 -12.90
CA ALA A 603 -7.68 1.04 -12.69
C ALA A 603 -6.67 0.06 -13.29
N ARG A 604 -5.59 0.59 -13.85
CA ARG A 604 -4.55 -0.22 -14.51
C ARG A 604 -3.18 0.42 -14.35
N MET A 605 -2.16 -0.40 -14.46
CA MET A 605 -0.79 0.07 -14.60
C MET A 605 -0.62 0.76 -15.96
N ALA A 606 0.14 1.83 -15.96
CA ALA A 606 0.45 2.61 -17.13
C ALA A 606 1.89 3.11 -17.09
N PHE A 607 2.44 3.34 -18.27
CA PHE A 607 3.85 3.66 -18.47
C PHE A 607 3.95 4.95 -19.28
N SER A 608 4.93 5.77 -18.95
CA SER A 608 5.31 6.95 -19.73
C SER A 608 6.82 6.94 -19.96
N SER A 609 7.26 7.48 -21.09
CA SER A 609 8.69 7.61 -21.39
C SER A 609 8.95 8.94 -22.09
N PRO A 610 10.12 9.55 -21.87
CA PRO A 610 10.45 10.85 -22.43
C PRO A 610 10.64 10.76 -23.94
N LEU A 611 10.15 11.76 -24.65
CA LEU A 611 10.46 11.96 -26.07
C LEU A 611 11.89 12.47 -26.22
N ARG A 612 12.69 11.74 -26.99
CA ARG A 612 14.10 12.08 -27.21
C ARG A 612 14.20 13.16 -28.28
N VAL A 613 14.69 14.34 -27.89
CA VAL A 613 14.97 15.48 -28.76
C VAL A 613 16.35 16.04 -28.45
N GLU A 614 16.94 16.81 -29.35
CA GLU A 614 18.19 17.51 -29.07
C GLU A 614 17.93 18.79 -28.28
N ARG A 615 18.70 19.00 -27.20
CA ARG A 615 18.68 20.28 -26.48
C ARG A 615 19.47 21.33 -27.23
N ARG A 616 18.82 22.47 -27.48
CA ARG A 616 19.40 23.65 -28.11
C ARG A 616 18.85 24.89 -27.43
N GLU A 617 19.63 25.97 -27.41
CA GLU A 617 19.14 27.25 -26.89
C GLU A 617 17.87 27.67 -27.64
N ILE A 618 16.81 27.98 -26.89
CA ILE A 618 15.57 28.48 -27.46
C ILE A 618 15.63 30.00 -27.40
N PRO A 619 15.64 30.71 -28.54
CA PRO A 619 15.69 32.17 -28.54
C PRO A 619 14.39 32.72 -27.94
N LEU A 620 14.53 33.67 -27.01
CA LEU A 620 13.40 34.41 -26.46
C LEU A 620 12.99 35.52 -27.42
N GLN A 621 11.68 35.74 -27.55
CA GLN A 621 11.16 36.91 -28.26
C GLN A 621 11.56 38.18 -27.50
N ARG A 622 11.86 39.25 -28.23
CA ARG A 622 12.29 40.52 -27.64
C ARG A 622 11.39 41.62 -28.16
N PHE A 623 10.87 42.43 -27.24
CA PHE A 623 10.03 43.57 -27.57
C PHE A 623 10.73 44.88 -27.17
N PRO A 624 10.32 46.01 -27.77
CA PRO A 624 10.83 47.33 -27.39
C PRO A 624 10.65 47.58 -25.90
N VAL A 625 11.74 47.95 -25.23
CA VAL A 625 11.71 48.27 -23.81
C VAL A 625 11.02 49.62 -23.61
N LEU A 626 10.19 49.74 -22.59
CA LEU A 626 9.60 51.01 -22.19
C LEU A 626 10.72 52.05 -21.97
N ALA A 627 10.51 53.27 -22.47
CA ALA A 627 11.40 54.38 -22.13
C ALA A 627 11.37 54.55 -20.61
N LYS A 628 12.54 54.70 -19.97
CA LYS A 628 12.60 55.07 -18.54
C LYS A 628 12.09 56.50 -18.39
N THR A 629 10.80 56.66 -18.20
CA THR A 629 10.19 57.90 -17.75
C THR A 629 10.14 57.88 -16.23
N ASP A 630 10.40 59.02 -15.60
CA ASP A 630 10.13 59.20 -14.17
C ASP A 630 8.61 58.99 -13.99
N PRO A 631 8.14 58.04 -13.17
CA PRO A 631 6.71 57.76 -13.01
C PRO A 631 5.91 58.99 -12.54
N LEU A 632 6.57 60.02 -11.98
CA LEU A 632 5.96 61.31 -11.63
C LEU A 632 5.82 62.29 -12.80
N ALA A 633 6.56 62.10 -13.90
CA ALA A 633 6.59 63.02 -15.04
C ALA A 633 5.47 62.77 -16.08
N GLU A 634 4.89 61.57 -16.13
CA GLU A 634 3.80 61.22 -17.07
C GLU A 634 2.40 61.58 -16.58
N PHE A 635 2.21 61.87 -15.28
CA PHE A 635 0.90 62.24 -14.76
C PHE A 635 0.60 63.73 -14.98
N ARG A 636 -0.16 64.04 -16.04
CA ARG A 636 -0.96 65.26 -16.11
C ARG A 636 -2.40 64.91 -15.74
N PRO A 637 -2.93 65.36 -14.59
CA PRO A 637 -4.36 65.26 -14.34
C PRO A 637 -5.11 66.00 -15.46
N PRO A 638 -6.31 65.56 -15.87
CA PRO A 638 -7.11 66.30 -16.84
C PRO A 638 -7.31 67.73 -16.32
N ALA A 639 -6.97 68.71 -17.15
CA ALA A 639 -7.11 70.12 -16.84
C ALA A 639 -8.56 70.41 -16.43
N ASP A 640 -8.73 71.14 -15.34
CA ASP A 640 -9.99 71.55 -14.73
C ASP A 640 -11.06 71.90 -15.77
N GLY A 641 -11.90 70.92 -16.09
CA GLY A 641 -13.15 71.12 -16.79
C GLY A 641 -14.16 71.65 -15.78
N GLY A 642 -14.40 72.96 -15.82
CA GLY A 642 -15.38 73.63 -14.97
C GLY A 642 -16.75 72.96 -15.05
N GLY A 643 -17.14 72.31 -13.95
CA GLY A 643 -18.47 71.78 -13.67
C GLY A 643 -18.80 72.04 -12.20
N PRO A 644 -20.08 72.21 -11.82
CA PRO A 644 -20.46 72.98 -10.64
C PRO A 644 -20.03 72.30 -9.33
N LYS A 645 -19.58 73.13 -8.37
CA LYS A 645 -19.34 72.72 -6.99
C LYS A 645 -20.56 72.00 -6.44
N ALA A 646 -20.39 70.73 -6.07
CA ALA A 646 -21.36 70.01 -5.25
C ALA A 646 -21.15 70.43 -3.80
N ASP A 647 -22.22 70.91 -3.18
CA ASP A 647 -22.29 71.27 -1.77
C ASP A 647 -22.02 70.04 -0.89
N ASP A 648 -21.24 70.27 0.17
CA ASP A 648 -21.03 69.35 1.28
C ASP A 648 -22.35 69.12 2.01
N ASP A 649 -23.01 67.99 1.75
CA ASP A 649 -23.99 67.43 2.68
C ASP A 649 -24.07 65.91 2.51
N PHE A 650 -23.11 65.21 3.12
CA PHE A 650 -23.19 63.76 3.37
C PHE A 650 -23.15 63.51 4.89
N ALA A 651 -24.20 63.99 5.56
CA ALA A 651 -24.59 63.56 6.89
C ALA A 651 -26.05 63.13 6.85
N GLY A 652 -26.29 61.88 6.44
CA GLY A 652 -27.60 61.26 6.62
C GLY A 652 -27.86 60.10 5.68
N ILE A 653 -28.31 59.00 6.29
CA ILE A 653 -29.09 57.88 5.74
C ILE A 653 -28.26 56.61 5.44
N TYR A 654 -28.33 55.71 6.45
CA TYR A 654 -28.37 54.24 6.46
C TYR A 654 -27.34 53.41 5.69
#